data_AF-A0A2Z6R0Y3-F1
#
_entry.id   AF-A0A2Z6R0Y3-F1
#
_cell.length_a   1.000
_cell.length_b   1.000
_cell.length_c   1.000
_cell.angle_alpha   90.00
_cell.angle_beta   90.00
_cell.angle_gamma   90.00
#
_symmetry.space_group_name_H-M   'P 1'
#
loop_
_entity.id
_entity.type
_entity.pdbx_description
1 polymer ?
#
loop_
_entity_poly.entity_id
_entity_poly.type
_entity_poly.pdbx_seq_one_letter_code
_entity_poly.pdbx_strand_id
1 'polypeptide(L)'
;MSQDKATTLQSTDSYRGPHASIIKILLNSSSPLSFIKDILKDFISSENKIDKEYTFNKGLAIFYMLQYTSNKKLDDNRLWKSDKVEWVRALLSVFENENNFIGFVGLAGFLNGYQLLKSNKKGKRVGGLIYEVENAFLKSIDSIIDQVNEDTKKETVTFICAQCISSISIAQLRELNSKARLMHLLMNVVLENPRLFQDSIFLNEIEQDITKNQSWNAKSFKVLEEKVNDIFFKDLQKISLAISKLTQVVNNDDISSLLLRINKFSIDLYKSWDESPTLNLTKEVSLEPENKKNMELVWQVFKFILFTITMIFKSIADRSLFEPHIYKNQEIMMMLLTYSYLYFITSKFSLYGFSIYKKVFFTILNHIIVNSNSEEVIDIIKNIEPDMNVYKPHEKCRVVYYLLIIEQVIKVLDDNYLENHILLPFDKILLNNDDNNIFESANAVILSIFYNQKRVIKELSLYYCNYLLLMYPSRIDIRQLRIAYTAILKSLSDIDDALVWLCLEILIKKIESISNSNIGFILSNTNELTNKNFIKQQLINQQEQINQQKQINQQEQINQQEQINQQQEIPEQQKEQEQENLVKAVLYLKKGHLLLILIDQIKSINLIFMENLLTKIKELFKQEKKYKNEDESNNNIGLLALQKVLYNILSNEIDYTKKNVGVNWWLNEGSKLLD
;
A
#
# COMPACT_ATOMS: atom_id res chain seq x y z
N MET A 1 38.59 16.38 -17.80
CA MET A 1 38.09 17.57 -17.08
C MET A 1 36.85 18.06 -17.79
N SER A 2 35.71 17.47 -17.44
CA SER A 2 34.40 17.64 -18.05
C SER A 2 33.47 18.08 -16.92
N GLN A 3 33.00 19.32 -16.99
CA GLN A 3 32.13 19.91 -15.99
C GLN A 3 30.70 19.39 -16.09
N ASP A 4 30.18 19.08 -14.91
CA ASP A 4 28.82 18.68 -14.58
C ASP A 4 27.74 19.58 -15.19
N LYS A 5 26.66 18.96 -15.69
CA LYS A 5 25.36 19.62 -15.87
C LYS A 5 24.34 18.93 -14.98
N ALA A 6 24.26 19.40 -13.75
CA ALA A 6 23.13 19.18 -12.87
C ALA A 6 21.90 19.95 -13.41
N THR A 7 20.84 19.24 -13.77
CA THR A 7 19.51 19.81 -14.03
C THR A 7 18.86 20.23 -12.71
N THR A 8 19.07 21.49 -12.34
CA THR A 8 18.31 22.20 -11.32
C THR A 8 16.90 22.53 -11.84
N LEU A 9 15.89 22.28 -11.01
CA LEU A 9 14.56 22.89 -11.18
C LEU A 9 14.76 24.40 -11.40
N GLN A 10 14.34 24.90 -12.56
CA GLN A 10 14.27 26.35 -12.78
C GLN A 10 13.16 26.92 -11.90
N SER A 11 13.56 27.49 -10.75
CA SER A 11 12.86 28.62 -10.16
C SER A 11 12.63 29.68 -11.23
N THR A 12 11.41 30.20 -11.30
CA THR A 12 10.77 31.03 -12.35
C THR A 12 11.46 32.33 -12.78
N ASP A 13 12.71 32.59 -12.42
CA ASP A 13 13.31 33.92 -12.53
C ASP A 13 14.32 34.16 -13.66
N SER A 14 14.58 33.21 -14.57
CA SER A 14 15.01 33.56 -15.94
C SER A 14 15.08 32.36 -16.88
N TYR A 15 13.98 32.09 -17.60
CA TYR A 15 14.05 31.23 -18.78
C TYR A 15 14.81 31.97 -19.91
N ARG A 16 15.95 31.43 -20.36
CA ARG A 16 16.73 31.94 -21.52
C ARG A 16 16.73 30.98 -22.72
N GLY A 17 15.66 30.19 -22.88
CA GLY A 17 15.61 29.13 -23.89
C GLY A 17 15.61 29.59 -25.36
N PRO A 18 15.55 28.65 -26.32
CA PRO A 18 15.85 28.87 -27.74
C PRO A 18 14.95 29.90 -28.45
N HIS A 19 13.83 30.27 -27.85
CA HIS A 19 12.84 31.20 -28.43
C HIS A 19 12.79 32.56 -27.69
N ALA A 20 13.92 33.02 -27.13
CA ALA A 20 14.00 34.28 -26.37
C ALA A 20 13.52 35.52 -27.15
N SER A 21 13.69 35.55 -28.48
CA SER A 21 13.20 36.62 -29.35
C SER A 21 11.68 36.74 -29.31
N ILE A 22 10.98 35.62 -29.37
CA ILE A 22 9.51 35.56 -29.35
C ILE A 22 8.98 35.93 -27.97
N ILE A 23 9.62 35.43 -26.90
CA ILE A 23 9.27 35.79 -25.51
C ILE A 23 9.30 37.31 -25.31
N LYS A 24 10.36 37.97 -25.80
CA LYS A 24 10.51 39.43 -25.67
C LYS A 24 9.37 40.18 -26.34
N ILE A 25 8.89 39.68 -27.49
CA ILE A 25 7.77 40.28 -28.23
C ILE A 25 6.46 40.03 -27.48
N LEU A 26 6.18 38.80 -27.06
CA LEU A 26 4.94 38.46 -26.34
C LEU A 26 4.81 39.17 -24.99
N LEU A 27 5.93 39.37 -24.29
CA LEU A 27 5.96 40.10 -23.02
C LEU A 27 5.88 41.62 -23.21
N ASN A 28 6.20 42.17 -24.38
CA ASN A 28 6.14 43.61 -24.61
C ASN A 28 4.69 44.12 -24.54
N SER A 29 4.39 45.00 -23.58
CA SER A 29 3.07 45.60 -23.39
C SER A 29 2.73 46.68 -24.41
N SER A 30 3.72 47.18 -25.16
CA SER A 30 3.53 48.23 -26.18
C SER A 30 3.19 47.69 -27.57
N SER A 31 3.23 46.38 -27.78
CA SER A 31 2.96 45.76 -29.08
C SER A 31 1.45 45.63 -29.34
N PRO A 32 0.95 46.02 -30.53
CA PRO A 32 -0.46 45.84 -30.89
C PRO A 32 -0.88 44.37 -30.81
N LEU A 33 -2.11 44.10 -30.34
CA LEU A 33 -2.64 42.74 -30.25
C LEU A 33 -2.68 42.04 -31.62
N SER A 34 -2.97 42.75 -32.72
CA SER A 34 -2.90 42.22 -34.08
C SER A 34 -1.50 41.72 -34.44
N PHE A 35 -0.48 42.52 -34.14
CA PHE A 35 0.92 42.17 -34.37
C PHE A 35 1.35 40.94 -33.54
N ILE A 36 0.88 40.83 -32.30
CA ILE A 36 1.12 39.64 -31.46
C ILE A 36 0.48 38.40 -32.09
N LYS A 37 -0.74 38.51 -32.62
CA LYS A 37 -1.43 37.40 -33.28
C LYS A 37 -0.68 36.94 -34.52
N ASP A 38 -0.30 37.87 -35.39
CA ASP A 38 0.39 37.58 -36.64
C ASP A 38 1.73 36.90 -36.39
N ILE A 39 2.53 37.41 -35.44
CA ILE A 39 3.82 36.80 -35.08
C ILE A 39 3.65 35.40 -34.51
N LEU A 40 2.66 35.19 -33.64
CA LEU A 40 2.44 33.87 -33.06
C LEU A 40 1.97 32.86 -34.12
N LYS A 41 1.11 33.31 -35.05
CA LYS A 41 0.66 32.50 -36.18
C LYS A 41 1.82 32.13 -37.11
N ASP A 42 2.66 33.10 -37.44
CA ASP A 42 3.86 32.90 -38.25
C ASP A 42 4.83 31.95 -37.55
N PHE A 43 5.00 32.11 -36.24
CA PHE A 43 5.83 31.20 -35.44
C PHE A 43 5.30 29.76 -35.48
N ILE A 44 4.03 29.54 -35.15
CA ILE A 44 3.42 28.20 -35.18
C ILE A 44 3.54 27.59 -36.59
N SER A 45 3.24 28.38 -37.62
CA SER A 45 3.37 27.97 -39.02
C SER A 45 4.81 27.61 -39.39
N SER A 46 5.79 28.38 -38.93
CA SER A 46 7.22 28.14 -39.17
C SER A 46 7.72 26.88 -38.46
N GLU A 47 7.25 26.62 -37.24
CA GLU A 47 7.65 25.43 -36.49
C GLU A 47 6.99 24.15 -37.01
N ASN A 48 5.85 24.30 -37.69
CA ASN A 48 5.13 23.24 -38.40
C ASN A 48 5.71 22.98 -39.81
N LYS A 49 6.24 24.01 -40.49
CA LYS A 49 6.88 23.90 -41.81
C LYS A 49 8.40 23.85 -41.72
N ILE A 50 8.95 22.71 -41.33
CA ILE A 50 10.36 22.36 -41.60
C ILE A 50 10.42 20.86 -41.84
N ASP A 51 11.11 20.43 -42.91
CA ASP A 51 11.54 19.05 -43.20
C ASP A 51 12.49 18.44 -42.14
N LYS A 52 12.26 18.73 -40.86
CA LYS A 52 13.04 18.23 -39.72
C LYS A 52 12.16 17.33 -38.87
N GLU A 53 12.69 16.16 -38.58
CA GLU A 53 12.12 15.18 -37.65
C GLU A 53 11.71 15.86 -36.33
N TYR A 54 10.44 15.71 -35.95
CA TYR A 54 9.91 16.29 -34.73
C TYR A 54 10.51 15.57 -33.51
N THR A 55 11.07 16.33 -32.57
CA THR A 55 11.68 15.78 -31.34
C THR A 55 10.91 16.21 -30.09
N PHE A 56 10.90 15.34 -29.09
CA PHE A 56 10.29 15.60 -27.77
C PHE A 56 10.81 16.91 -27.14
N ASN A 57 12.12 17.16 -27.21
CA ASN A 57 12.75 18.37 -26.67
C ASN A 57 12.27 19.65 -27.37
N LYS A 58 11.98 19.59 -28.67
CA LYS A 58 11.39 20.71 -29.42
C LYS A 58 10.00 21.04 -28.89
N GLY A 59 9.17 20.03 -28.68
CA GLY A 59 7.85 20.18 -28.04
C GLY A 59 7.92 20.82 -26.67
N LEU A 60 8.80 20.30 -25.81
CA LEU A 60 9.02 20.86 -24.47
C LEU A 60 9.48 22.32 -24.51
N ALA A 61 10.37 22.68 -25.43
CA ALA A 61 10.84 24.06 -25.56
C ALA A 61 9.68 25.03 -25.86
N ILE A 62 8.78 24.66 -26.78
CA ILE A 62 7.59 25.47 -27.13
C ILE A 62 6.62 25.53 -25.95
N PHE A 63 6.35 24.38 -25.32
CA PHE A 63 5.48 24.29 -24.14
C PHE A 63 5.96 25.21 -23.01
N TYR A 64 7.23 25.08 -22.60
CA TYR A 64 7.79 25.88 -21.52
C TYR A 64 7.92 27.36 -21.87
N MET A 65 8.19 27.69 -23.13
CA MET A 65 8.22 29.08 -23.59
C MET A 65 6.87 29.77 -23.38
N LEU A 66 5.78 29.12 -23.81
CA LEU A 66 4.44 29.68 -23.65
C LEU A 66 3.96 29.63 -22.22
N GLN A 67 4.32 28.60 -21.45
CA GLN A 67 4.08 28.54 -20.00
C GLN A 67 4.73 29.72 -19.27
N TYR A 68 6.01 29.97 -19.52
CA TYR A 68 6.75 31.07 -18.90
C TYR A 68 6.15 32.43 -19.26
N THR A 69 5.90 32.65 -20.56
CA THR A 69 5.32 33.89 -21.08
C THR A 69 3.96 34.17 -20.45
N SER A 70 3.11 33.16 -20.38
CA SER A 70 1.75 33.28 -19.83
C SER A 70 1.77 33.58 -18.36
N ASN A 71 2.59 32.86 -17.60
CA ASN A 71 2.76 33.11 -16.16
C ASN A 71 3.25 34.55 -15.92
N LYS A 72 4.36 34.97 -16.55
CA LYS A 72 4.91 36.33 -16.39
C LYS A 72 3.93 37.43 -16.80
N LYS A 73 3.21 37.28 -17.92
CA LYS A 73 2.28 38.31 -18.41
C LYS A 73 1.05 38.44 -17.51
N LEU A 74 0.50 37.32 -17.08
CA LEU A 74 -0.70 37.30 -16.25
C LEU A 74 -0.41 37.68 -14.79
N ASP A 75 0.81 37.45 -14.30
CA ASP A 75 1.28 37.90 -12.98
C ASP A 75 1.71 39.38 -12.94
N ASP A 76 1.89 40.03 -14.10
CA ASP A 76 2.38 41.42 -14.14
C ASP A 76 1.35 42.40 -13.53
N ASN A 77 1.67 42.93 -12.36
CA ASN A 77 0.83 43.90 -11.63
C ASN A 77 0.68 45.25 -12.34
N ARG A 78 1.51 45.53 -13.35
CA ARG A 78 1.46 46.79 -14.13
C ARG A 78 0.36 46.78 -15.20
N LEU A 79 -0.14 45.60 -15.58
CA LEU A 79 -1.18 45.45 -16.59
C LEU A 79 -2.57 45.53 -15.96
N TRP A 80 -3.46 46.33 -16.57
CA TRP A 80 -4.85 46.38 -16.16
C TRP A 80 -5.53 45.04 -16.43
N LYS A 81 -6.59 44.77 -15.66
CA LYS A 81 -7.34 43.51 -15.76
C LYS A 81 -7.98 43.33 -17.15
N SER A 82 -8.46 44.42 -17.77
CA SER A 82 -8.99 44.44 -19.15
C SER A 82 -7.94 43.96 -20.15
N ASP A 83 -6.72 44.46 -20.03
CA ASP A 83 -5.64 44.21 -20.98
C ASP A 83 -5.20 42.74 -20.90
N LYS A 84 -5.18 42.17 -19.69
CA LYS A 84 -4.93 40.73 -19.48
C LYS A 84 -6.01 39.88 -20.15
N VAL A 85 -7.29 40.26 -20.02
CA VAL A 85 -8.42 39.56 -20.65
C VAL A 85 -8.33 39.62 -22.18
N GLU A 86 -8.05 40.78 -22.75
CA GLU A 86 -7.89 40.96 -24.20
C GLU A 86 -6.70 40.17 -24.73
N TRP A 87 -5.58 40.15 -23.98
CA TRP A 87 -4.40 39.36 -24.34
C TRP A 87 -4.69 37.86 -24.34
N VAL A 88 -5.39 37.35 -23.33
CA VAL A 88 -5.83 35.94 -23.26
C VAL A 88 -6.71 35.58 -24.47
N ARG A 89 -7.74 36.38 -24.75
CA ARG A 89 -8.63 36.15 -25.90
C ARG A 89 -7.90 36.26 -27.23
N ALA A 90 -6.94 37.16 -27.34
CA ALA A 90 -6.14 37.30 -28.55
C ALA A 90 -5.32 36.04 -28.82
N LEU A 91 -4.63 35.50 -27.80
CA LEU A 91 -3.88 34.25 -27.92
C LEU A 91 -4.79 33.05 -28.20
N LEU A 92 -5.91 32.93 -27.46
CA LEU A 92 -6.90 31.89 -27.71
C LEU A 92 -7.36 31.89 -29.16
N SER A 93 -7.68 33.07 -29.72
CA SER A 93 -8.11 33.16 -31.12
C SER A 93 -7.04 32.71 -32.13
N VAL A 94 -5.75 32.74 -31.78
CA VAL A 94 -4.70 32.17 -32.65
C VAL A 94 -4.72 30.64 -32.55
N PHE A 95 -4.73 30.10 -31.34
CA PHE A 95 -4.69 28.65 -31.13
C PHE A 95 -5.96 27.93 -31.59
N GLU A 96 -7.13 28.55 -31.48
CA GLU A 96 -8.40 28.00 -32.02
C GLU A 96 -8.40 27.91 -33.55
N ASN A 97 -7.66 28.79 -34.23
CA ASN A 97 -7.51 28.76 -35.68
C ASN A 97 -6.41 27.78 -36.13
N GLU A 98 -5.36 27.62 -35.33
CA GLU A 98 -4.22 26.74 -35.60
C GLU A 98 -4.41 25.34 -34.97
N ASN A 99 -5.35 24.56 -35.52
CA ASN A 99 -5.66 23.18 -35.07
C ASN A 99 -4.60 22.13 -35.47
N ASN A 100 -3.33 22.53 -35.48
CA ASN A 100 -2.20 21.64 -35.75
C ASN A 100 -1.51 21.22 -34.44
N PHE A 101 -0.61 20.23 -34.54
CA PHE A 101 0.08 19.66 -33.38
C PHE A 101 0.90 20.70 -32.59
N ILE A 102 1.55 21.67 -33.27
CA ILE A 102 2.32 22.73 -32.61
C ILE A 102 1.40 23.73 -31.91
N GLY A 103 0.25 24.05 -32.52
CA GLY A 103 -0.80 24.84 -31.91
C GLY A 103 -1.31 24.22 -30.62
N PHE A 104 -1.54 22.90 -30.60
CA PHE A 104 -1.85 22.13 -29.38
C PHE A 104 -0.77 22.30 -28.32
N VAL A 105 0.51 22.06 -28.66
CA VAL A 105 1.63 22.17 -27.72
C VAL A 105 1.71 23.57 -27.12
N GLY A 106 1.52 24.60 -27.96
CA GLY A 106 1.56 25.98 -27.53
C GLY A 106 0.38 26.37 -26.63
N LEU A 107 -0.84 25.98 -27.01
CA LEU A 107 -2.04 26.19 -26.22
C LEU A 107 -1.92 25.52 -24.84
N ALA A 108 -1.32 24.35 -24.77
CA ALA A 108 -1.11 23.65 -23.51
C ALA A 108 -0.08 24.35 -22.61
N GLY A 109 1.01 24.87 -23.20
CA GLY A 109 1.97 25.71 -22.48
C GLY A 109 1.28 26.94 -21.90
N PHE A 110 0.46 27.62 -22.73
CA PHE A 110 -0.35 28.75 -22.31
C PHE A 110 -1.30 28.41 -21.15
N LEU A 111 -2.05 27.30 -21.26
CA LEU A 111 -2.95 26.81 -20.22
C LEU A 111 -2.19 26.51 -18.91
N ASN A 112 -1.07 25.79 -18.96
CA ASN A 112 -0.30 25.44 -17.78
C ASN A 112 0.24 26.69 -17.06
N GLY A 113 0.71 27.69 -17.81
CA GLY A 113 1.16 28.97 -17.26
C GLY A 113 0.03 29.72 -16.55
N TYR A 114 -1.19 29.65 -17.10
CA TYR A 114 -2.40 30.20 -16.49
C TYR A 114 -2.78 29.46 -15.19
N GLN A 115 -2.74 28.13 -15.21
CA GLN A 115 -3.13 27.29 -14.08
C GLN A 115 -2.21 27.47 -12.86
N LEU A 116 -0.90 27.69 -13.08
CA LEU A 116 0.04 28.00 -11.99
C LEU A 116 -0.33 29.26 -11.19
N LEU A 117 -1.02 30.22 -11.81
CA LEU A 117 -1.51 31.42 -11.12
C LEU A 117 -2.78 31.15 -10.32
N LYS A 118 -3.60 30.17 -10.71
CA LYS A 118 -4.80 29.76 -9.96
C LYS A 118 -4.44 29.10 -8.62
N SER A 119 -3.31 28.40 -8.55
CA SER A 119 -2.78 27.83 -7.29
C SER A 119 -2.22 28.86 -6.32
N ASN A 120 -1.86 30.06 -6.79
CA ASN A 120 -1.38 31.17 -5.96
C ASN A 120 -2.54 32.15 -5.66
N LYS A 121 -2.88 32.28 -4.36
CA LYS A 121 -4.13 32.87 -3.83
C LYS A 121 -4.63 34.21 -4.44
N LYS A 122 -5.97 34.37 -4.42
CA LYS A 122 -6.82 35.61 -4.42
C LYS A 122 -6.88 36.47 -5.72
N GLY A 123 -7.52 35.95 -6.78
CA GLY A 123 -7.88 36.76 -7.96
C GLY A 123 -9.13 36.28 -8.73
N LYS A 124 -10.33 36.54 -8.21
CA LYS A 124 -11.61 35.92 -8.65
C LYS A 124 -12.16 36.29 -10.06
N ARG A 125 -11.48 37.07 -10.92
CA ARG A 125 -12.07 37.49 -12.23
C ARG A 125 -11.30 37.13 -13.51
N VAL A 126 -9.96 37.12 -13.50
CA VAL A 126 -9.19 36.53 -14.61
C VAL A 126 -9.47 35.03 -14.67
N GLY A 127 -9.67 34.37 -13.52
CA GLY A 127 -10.09 32.97 -13.46
C GLY A 127 -11.40 32.62 -14.18
N GLY A 128 -12.23 33.57 -14.63
CA GLY A 128 -13.42 33.26 -15.44
C GLY A 128 -13.10 32.74 -16.84
N LEU A 129 -12.00 33.21 -17.45
CA LEU A 129 -11.57 32.77 -18.79
C LEU A 129 -10.87 31.42 -18.77
N ILE A 130 -10.43 30.91 -17.59
CA ILE A 130 -9.76 29.61 -17.54
C ILE A 130 -10.64 28.51 -18.15
N TYR A 131 -11.96 28.62 -17.98
CA TYR A 131 -12.92 27.71 -18.57
C TYR A 131 -12.85 27.71 -20.09
N GLU A 132 -12.77 28.90 -20.71
CA GLU A 132 -12.62 29.06 -22.17
C GLU A 132 -11.29 28.44 -22.64
N VAL A 133 -10.18 28.68 -21.91
CA VAL A 133 -8.86 28.10 -22.24
C VAL A 133 -8.84 26.58 -22.10
N GLU A 134 -9.41 26.05 -21.02
CA GLU A 134 -9.52 24.61 -20.77
C GLU A 134 -10.36 23.95 -21.87
N ASN A 135 -11.48 24.56 -22.26
CA ASN A 135 -12.33 24.05 -23.33
C ASN A 135 -11.64 24.10 -24.70
N ALA A 136 -10.90 25.17 -25.02
CA ALA A 136 -10.09 25.22 -26.23
C ALA A 136 -9.01 24.13 -26.24
N PHE A 137 -8.37 23.87 -25.10
CA PHE A 137 -7.39 22.79 -24.96
C PHE A 137 -8.01 21.40 -25.17
N LEU A 138 -9.17 21.12 -24.58
CA LEU A 138 -9.87 19.84 -24.77
C LEU A 138 -10.29 19.64 -26.23
N LYS A 139 -10.81 20.68 -26.91
CA LYS A 139 -11.11 20.63 -28.35
C LYS A 139 -9.87 20.40 -29.21
N SER A 140 -8.74 21.00 -28.81
CA SER A 140 -7.47 20.81 -29.50
C SER A 140 -7.01 19.34 -29.39
N ILE A 141 -7.15 18.69 -28.23
CA ILE A 141 -6.91 17.25 -28.07
C ILE A 141 -7.76 16.45 -29.05
N ASP A 142 -9.07 16.70 -29.09
CA ASP A 142 -9.99 15.99 -29.99
C ASP A 142 -9.57 16.11 -31.47
N SER A 143 -8.99 17.26 -31.86
CA SER A 143 -8.53 17.48 -33.24
C SER A 143 -7.21 16.77 -33.58
N ILE A 144 -6.30 16.58 -32.60
CA ILE A 144 -4.94 16.10 -32.88
C ILE A 144 -4.74 14.61 -32.57
N ILE A 145 -5.53 14.03 -31.67
CA ILE A 145 -5.24 12.70 -31.11
C ILE A 145 -5.20 11.59 -32.16
N ASP A 146 -5.97 11.73 -33.24
CA ASP A 146 -6.02 10.79 -34.35
C ASP A 146 -4.82 10.89 -35.29
N GLN A 147 -4.10 12.00 -35.24
CA GLN A 147 -2.95 12.31 -36.11
C GLN A 147 -1.61 11.95 -35.45
N VAL A 148 -1.62 11.57 -34.18
CA VAL A 148 -0.42 11.30 -33.37
C VAL A 148 0.00 9.83 -33.49
N ASN A 149 0.77 9.53 -34.53
CA ASN A 149 1.30 8.18 -34.78
C ASN A 149 2.77 8.02 -34.36
N GLU A 150 3.56 9.09 -34.42
CA GLU A 150 4.97 9.11 -34.05
C GLU A 150 5.16 9.03 -32.52
N ASP A 151 6.13 8.23 -32.06
CA ASP A 151 6.35 8.03 -30.64
C ASP A 151 6.77 9.30 -29.91
N THR A 152 7.57 10.17 -30.54
CA THR A 152 7.96 11.48 -29.98
C THR A 152 6.76 12.41 -29.79
N LYS A 153 5.75 12.34 -30.67
CA LYS A 153 4.49 13.09 -30.52
C LYS A 153 3.62 12.49 -29.43
N LYS A 154 3.53 11.15 -29.31
CA LYS A 154 2.81 10.47 -28.21
C LYS A 154 3.42 10.80 -26.84
N GLU A 155 4.75 10.83 -26.74
CA GLU A 155 5.48 11.27 -25.54
C GLU A 155 5.11 12.72 -25.18
N THR A 156 5.14 13.62 -26.16
CA THR A 156 4.80 15.04 -25.95
C THR A 156 3.36 15.19 -25.46
N VAL A 157 2.40 14.52 -26.11
CA VAL A 157 0.98 14.56 -25.70
C VAL A 157 0.83 14.03 -24.28
N THR A 158 1.49 12.91 -23.96
CA THR A 158 1.43 12.32 -22.62
C THR A 158 1.98 13.26 -21.56
N PHE A 159 3.15 13.85 -21.81
CA PHE A 159 3.76 14.82 -20.91
C PHE A 159 2.85 16.03 -20.68
N ILE A 160 2.33 16.61 -21.75
CA ILE A 160 1.48 17.79 -21.70
C ILE A 160 0.18 17.50 -20.93
N CYS A 161 -0.48 16.39 -21.25
CA CYS A 161 -1.72 15.99 -20.59
C CYS A 161 -1.49 15.75 -19.09
N ALA A 162 -0.33 15.19 -18.70
CA ALA A 162 0.04 15.02 -17.30
C ALA A 162 0.12 16.37 -16.54
N GLN A 163 0.67 17.41 -17.17
CA GLN A 163 0.75 18.74 -16.54
C GLN A 163 -0.63 19.41 -16.48
N CYS A 164 -1.42 19.36 -17.57
CA CYS A 164 -2.63 20.17 -17.71
C CYS A 164 -3.91 19.52 -17.19
N ILE A 165 -4.12 18.21 -17.34
CA ILE A 165 -5.40 17.55 -16.97
C ILE A 165 -5.58 17.47 -15.45
N SER A 166 -4.46 17.38 -14.71
CA SER A 166 -4.45 17.29 -13.24
C SER A 166 -5.12 18.47 -12.52
N SER A 167 -5.34 19.59 -13.20
CA SER A 167 -5.97 20.82 -12.69
C SER A 167 -7.36 21.11 -13.29
N ILE A 168 -7.72 20.49 -14.42
CA ILE A 168 -9.04 20.61 -15.06
C ILE A 168 -10.12 19.91 -14.21
N SER A 169 -11.32 20.49 -14.12
CA SER A 169 -12.42 19.89 -13.35
C SER A 169 -12.98 18.63 -14.03
N ILE A 170 -13.51 17.69 -13.22
CA ILE A 170 -14.16 16.47 -13.76
C ILE A 170 -15.34 16.83 -14.66
N ALA A 171 -16.09 17.89 -14.33
CA ALA A 171 -17.24 18.34 -15.11
C ALA A 171 -16.85 18.74 -16.54
N GLN A 172 -15.79 19.53 -16.71
CA GLN A 172 -15.29 19.90 -18.04
C GLN A 172 -14.66 18.71 -18.76
N LEU A 173 -13.93 17.86 -18.06
CA LEU A 173 -13.27 16.71 -18.67
C LEU A 173 -14.28 15.72 -19.27
N ARG A 174 -15.54 15.72 -18.82
CA ARG A 174 -16.63 14.95 -19.43
C ARG A 174 -16.96 15.41 -20.85
N GLU A 175 -16.75 16.70 -21.17
CA GLU A 175 -16.98 17.29 -22.51
C GLU A 175 -15.96 16.79 -23.56
N LEU A 176 -14.85 16.20 -23.12
CA LEU A 176 -13.84 15.63 -24.02
C LEU A 176 -14.41 14.40 -24.75
N ASN A 177 -14.46 14.45 -26.09
CA ASN A 177 -14.98 13.34 -26.89
C ASN A 177 -13.99 12.18 -26.94
N SER A 178 -12.70 12.48 -27.09
CA SER A 178 -11.62 11.50 -27.20
C SER A 178 -11.09 10.96 -25.87
N LYS A 179 -11.81 11.16 -24.75
CA LYS A 179 -11.37 10.78 -23.39
C LYS A 179 -10.89 9.33 -23.26
N ALA A 180 -11.58 8.38 -23.88
CA ALA A 180 -11.19 6.96 -23.87
C ALA A 180 -9.89 6.73 -24.66
N ARG A 181 -9.81 7.28 -25.87
CA ARG A 181 -8.62 7.18 -26.73
C ARG A 181 -7.41 7.84 -26.08
N LEU A 182 -7.59 8.98 -25.42
CA LEU A 182 -6.55 9.66 -24.66
C LEU A 182 -6.07 8.80 -23.49
N MET A 183 -7.00 8.28 -22.68
CA MET A 183 -6.66 7.40 -21.56
C MET A 183 -5.82 6.21 -22.01
N HIS A 184 -6.22 5.54 -23.09
CA HIS A 184 -5.46 4.44 -23.67
C HIS A 184 -4.11 4.92 -24.20
N LEU A 185 -4.04 6.04 -24.96
CA LEU A 185 -2.76 6.57 -25.43
C LEU A 185 -1.78 6.83 -24.27
N LEU A 186 -2.23 7.49 -23.20
CA LEU A 186 -1.40 7.75 -22.02
C LEU A 186 -0.91 6.44 -21.39
N MET A 187 -1.80 5.46 -21.22
CA MET A 187 -1.44 4.17 -20.64
C MET A 187 -0.45 3.40 -21.53
N ASN A 188 -0.64 3.41 -22.85
CA ASN A 188 0.25 2.74 -23.80
C ASN A 188 1.66 3.33 -23.71
N VAL A 189 1.77 4.65 -23.64
CA VAL A 189 3.06 5.31 -23.46
C VAL A 189 3.68 4.94 -22.11
N VAL A 190 2.90 4.84 -21.03
CA VAL A 190 3.42 4.40 -19.73
C VAL A 190 3.98 2.97 -19.78
N LEU A 191 3.25 2.04 -20.39
CA LEU A 191 3.62 0.63 -20.43
C LEU A 191 4.74 0.34 -21.43
N GLU A 192 4.63 0.83 -22.67
CA GLU A 192 5.43 0.37 -23.81
C GLU A 192 6.66 1.26 -24.09
N ASN A 193 6.66 2.51 -23.63
CA ASN A 193 7.69 3.46 -24.04
C ASN A 193 9.08 3.10 -23.44
N PRO A 194 10.16 3.16 -24.24
CA PRO A 194 11.52 2.87 -23.79
C PRO A 194 12.03 3.75 -22.64
N ARG A 195 11.51 4.98 -22.50
CA ARG A 195 11.83 5.89 -21.38
C ARG A 195 11.02 5.62 -20.11
N LEU A 196 10.03 4.73 -20.15
CA LEU A 196 9.17 4.38 -19.00
C LEU A 196 9.26 2.87 -18.68
N PHE A 197 8.18 2.09 -18.77
CA PHE A 197 8.23 0.69 -18.33
C PHE A 197 8.69 -0.30 -19.40
N GLN A 198 8.61 0.05 -20.69
CA GLN A 198 9.09 -0.74 -21.82
C GLN A 198 8.64 -2.21 -21.77
N ASP A 199 7.38 -2.47 -21.43
CA ASP A 199 6.78 -3.81 -21.32
C ASP A 199 7.65 -4.82 -20.55
N SER A 200 8.33 -4.36 -19.49
CA SER A 200 9.25 -5.15 -18.67
C SER A 200 10.50 -5.70 -19.39
N ILE A 201 10.73 -5.35 -20.67
CA ILE A 201 11.87 -5.80 -21.48
C ILE A 201 13.21 -5.45 -20.82
N PHE A 202 13.26 -4.36 -20.05
CA PHE A 202 14.46 -3.95 -19.31
C PHE A 202 14.99 -5.04 -18.36
N LEU A 203 14.14 -5.92 -17.83
CA LEU A 203 14.58 -7.05 -16.99
C LEU A 203 15.37 -8.07 -17.82
N ASN A 204 14.88 -8.40 -19.01
CA ASN A 204 15.54 -9.35 -19.91
C ASN A 204 16.89 -8.81 -20.39
N GLU A 205 16.98 -7.50 -20.65
CA GLU A 205 18.25 -6.85 -21.01
C GLU A 205 19.27 -6.93 -19.87
N ILE A 206 18.83 -6.70 -18.62
CA ILE A 206 19.68 -6.81 -17.43
C ILE A 206 20.14 -8.26 -17.20
N GLU A 207 19.22 -9.23 -17.25
CA GLU A 207 19.55 -10.65 -17.05
C GLU A 207 20.52 -11.14 -18.13
N GLN A 208 20.33 -10.74 -19.39
CA GLN A 208 21.26 -11.07 -20.48
C GLN A 208 22.66 -10.48 -20.25
N ASP A 209 22.74 -9.24 -19.76
CA ASP A 209 24.01 -8.60 -19.47
C ASP A 209 24.73 -9.30 -18.29
N ILE A 210 24.00 -9.67 -17.23
CA ILE A 210 24.56 -10.38 -16.07
C ILE A 210 25.04 -11.77 -16.50
N THR A 211 24.23 -12.52 -17.25
CA THR A 211 24.57 -13.90 -17.66
C THR A 211 25.72 -13.96 -18.67
N LYS A 212 25.77 -13.03 -19.63
CA LYS A 212 26.83 -13.01 -20.66
C LYS A 212 28.13 -12.38 -20.18
N ASN A 213 28.05 -11.28 -19.43
CA ASN A 213 29.23 -10.48 -19.08
C ASN A 213 29.69 -10.69 -17.64
N GLN A 214 28.93 -11.43 -16.82
CA GLN A 214 29.17 -11.62 -15.37
C GLN A 214 29.38 -10.29 -14.62
N SER A 215 28.82 -9.19 -15.15
CA SER A 215 29.05 -7.85 -14.63
C SER A 215 27.74 -7.15 -14.36
N TRP A 216 27.57 -6.75 -13.09
CA TRP A 216 26.47 -5.92 -12.64
C TRP A 216 26.67 -4.44 -13.03
N ASN A 217 27.81 -4.06 -13.61
CA ASN A 217 28.10 -2.68 -14.06
C ASN A 217 27.92 -2.51 -15.58
N ALA A 218 27.02 -3.31 -16.16
CA ALA A 218 26.79 -3.39 -17.59
C ALA A 218 26.02 -2.18 -18.16
N LYS A 219 25.89 -2.15 -19.49
CA LYS A 219 25.23 -1.06 -20.22
C LYS A 219 23.75 -0.94 -19.85
N SER A 220 23.05 -2.05 -19.64
CA SER A 220 21.64 -2.08 -19.22
C SER A 220 21.37 -1.28 -17.94
N PHE A 221 22.22 -1.39 -16.92
CA PHE A 221 22.06 -0.61 -15.68
C PHE A 221 22.30 0.89 -15.88
N LYS A 222 23.20 1.29 -16.78
CA LYS A 222 23.36 2.71 -17.16
C LYS A 222 22.12 3.24 -17.87
N VAL A 223 21.54 2.46 -18.78
CA VAL A 223 20.27 2.80 -19.46
C VAL A 223 19.14 2.93 -18.43
N LEU A 224 19.11 2.06 -17.42
CA LEU A 224 18.14 2.15 -16.32
C LEU A 224 18.34 3.40 -15.46
N GLU A 225 19.58 3.75 -15.13
CA GLU A 225 19.93 4.97 -14.39
C GLU A 225 19.57 6.24 -15.19
N GLU A 226 19.83 6.26 -16.50
CA GLU A 226 19.41 7.33 -17.41
C GLU A 226 17.89 7.45 -17.46
N LYS A 227 17.17 6.32 -17.58
CA LYS A 227 15.70 6.26 -17.54
C LYS A 227 15.13 6.86 -16.26
N VAL A 228 15.62 6.44 -15.09
CA VAL A 228 15.14 6.95 -13.80
C VAL A 228 15.39 8.46 -13.65
N ASN A 229 16.46 8.96 -14.26
CA ASN A 229 16.80 10.39 -14.24
C ASN A 229 16.10 11.23 -15.31
N ASP A 230 15.45 10.60 -16.30
CA ASP A 230 14.73 11.25 -17.37
C ASP A 230 13.56 12.09 -16.83
N ILE A 231 13.31 13.24 -17.46
CA ILE A 231 12.23 14.15 -17.07
C ILE A 231 10.86 13.48 -17.18
N PHE A 232 10.69 12.61 -18.18
CA PHE A 232 9.45 11.91 -18.44
C PHE A 232 9.14 10.88 -17.34
N PHE A 233 10.18 10.18 -16.85
CA PHE A 233 10.06 9.25 -15.72
C PHE A 233 9.77 10.01 -14.41
N LYS A 234 10.41 11.16 -14.19
CA LYS A 234 10.15 12.01 -13.02
C LYS A 234 8.72 12.54 -12.95
N ASP A 235 8.07 12.74 -14.09
CA ASP A 235 6.67 13.17 -14.17
C ASP A 235 5.65 12.01 -14.17
N LEU A 236 6.08 10.76 -14.00
CA LEU A 236 5.20 9.58 -13.99
C LEU A 236 4.07 9.68 -12.95
N GLN A 237 4.33 10.29 -11.80
CA GLN A 237 3.28 10.56 -10.81
C GLN A 237 2.15 11.42 -11.40
N LYS A 238 2.47 12.48 -12.14
CA LYS A 238 1.47 13.35 -12.78
C LYS A 238 0.77 12.63 -13.93
N ILE A 239 1.50 11.80 -14.68
CA ILE A 239 0.91 10.96 -15.74
C ILE A 239 -0.14 10.01 -15.11
N SER A 240 0.21 9.35 -14.01
CA SER A 240 -0.71 8.46 -13.28
C SER A 240 -1.96 9.19 -12.78
N LEU A 241 -1.82 10.44 -12.33
CA LEU A 241 -2.93 11.29 -11.90
C LEU A 241 -3.82 11.72 -13.07
N ALA A 242 -3.24 12.03 -14.24
CA ALA A 242 -4.02 12.35 -15.43
C ALA A 242 -4.83 11.14 -15.92
N ILE A 243 -4.22 9.95 -15.98
CA ILE A 243 -4.93 8.70 -16.29
C ILE A 243 -6.04 8.47 -15.25
N SER A 244 -5.73 8.61 -13.97
CA SER A 244 -6.70 8.50 -12.87
C SER A 244 -7.89 9.44 -13.06
N LYS A 245 -7.66 10.71 -13.42
CA LYS A 245 -8.77 11.63 -13.72
C LYS A 245 -9.59 11.22 -14.93
N LEU A 246 -8.97 10.67 -15.98
CA LEU A 246 -9.69 10.17 -17.14
C LEU A 246 -10.57 8.96 -16.76
N THR A 247 -10.10 8.07 -15.88
CA THR A 247 -10.94 6.96 -15.37
C THR A 247 -12.22 7.41 -14.66
N GLN A 248 -12.28 8.67 -14.20
CA GLN A 248 -13.49 9.26 -13.58
C GLN A 248 -14.57 9.67 -14.60
N VAL A 249 -14.24 9.75 -15.89
CA VAL A 249 -15.14 10.31 -16.92
C VAL A 249 -15.38 9.39 -18.12
N VAL A 250 -14.57 8.34 -18.31
CA VAL A 250 -14.76 7.34 -19.38
C VAL A 250 -15.89 6.35 -19.07
N ASN A 251 -16.30 5.57 -20.07
CA ASN A 251 -17.34 4.56 -19.90
C ASN A 251 -16.78 3.28 -19.26
N ASN A 252 -17.67 2.38 -18.86
CA ASN A 252 -17.30 1.15 -18.16
C ASN A 252 -16.47 0.22 -19.05
N ASP A 253 -16.84 0.07 -20.33
CA ASP A 253 -16.11 -0.78 -21.28
C ASP A 253 -14.65 -0.32 -21.46
N ASP A 254 -14.42 1.00 -21.42
CA ASP A 254 -13.08 1.59 -21.49
C ASP A 254 -12.26 1.27 -20.21
N ILE A 255 -12.92 1.26 -19.04
CA ILE A 255 -12.29 0.84 -17.77
C ILE A 255 -11.92 -0.64 -17.83
N SER A 256 -12.83 -1.51 -18.30
CA SER A 256 -12.55 -2.94 -18.43
C SER A 256 -11.39 -3.18 -19.39
N SER A 257 -11.35 -2.47 -20.52
CA SER A 257 -10.21 -2.48 -21.47
C SER A 257 -8.89 -2.02 -20.84
N LEU A 258 -8.92 -0.95 -20.04
CA LEU A 258 -7.75 -0.47 -19.30
C LEU A 258 -7.24 -1.51 -18.29
N LEU A 259 -8.14 -2.09 -17.49
CA LEU A 259 -7.80 -3.09 -16.49
C LEU A 259 -7.22 -4.36 -17.12
N LEU A 260 -7.78 -4.82 -18.25
CA LEU A 260 -7.24 -5.93 -19.04
C LEU A 260 -5.79 -5.68 -19.44
N ARG A 261 -5.47 -4.46 -19.90
CA ARG A 261 -4.11 -4.11 -20.33
C ARG A 261 -3.14 -4.05 -19.15
N ILE A 262 -3.55 -3.45 -18.03
CA ILE A 262 -2.75 -3.40 -16.80
C ILE A 262 -2.48 -4.81 -16.26
N ASN A 263 -3.50 -5.67 -16.29
CA ASN A 263 -3.38 -7.06 -15.84
C ASN A 263 -2.40 -7.84 -16.74
N LYS A 264 -2.54 -7.73 -18.06
CA LYS A 264 -1.60 -8.35 -19.02
C LYS A 264 -0.16 -7.92 -18.76
N PHE A 265 0.08 -6.61 -18.63
CA PHE A 265 1.41 -6.09 -18.31
C PHE A 265 1.95 -6.66 -16.99
N SER A 266 1.10 -6.81 -15.97
CA SER A 266 1.52 -7.33 -14.66
C SER A 266 1.86 -8.82 -14.72
N ILE A 267 1.15 -9.59 -15.54
CA ILE A 267 1.46 -10.99 -15.84
C ILE A 267 2.82 -11.08 -16.56
N ASP A 268 3.02 -10.27 -17.59
CA ASP A 268 4.24 -10.29 -18.40
C ASP A 268 5.45 -9.88 -17.55
N LEU A 269 5.31 -8.84 -16.72
CA LEU A 269 6.32 -8.41 -15.74
C LEU A 269 6.66 -9.53 -14.74
N TYR A 270 5.64 -10.20 -14.21
CA TYR A 270 5.83 -11.32 -13.29
C TYR A 270 6.59 -12.48 -13.94
N LYS A 271 6.24 -12.83 -15.19
CA LYS A 271 6.94 -13.87 -15.96
C LYS A 271 8.38 -13.51 -16.22
N SER A 272 8.66 -12.29 -16.70
CA SER A 272 10.04 -11.83 -16.92
C SER A 272 10.85 -11.83 -15.62
N TRP A 273 10.22 -11.53 -14.48
CA TRP A 273 10.86 -11.65 -13.18
C TRP A 273 11.14 -13.11 -12.76
N ASP A 274 10.18 -14.04 -12.92
CA ASP A 274 10.37 -15.47 -12.63
C ASP A 274 11.46 -16.10 -13.49
N GLU A 275 11.49 -15.74 -14.78
CA GLU A 275 12.46 -16.21 -15.75
C GLU A 275 13.87 -15.60 -15.59
N SER A 276 14.08 -14.70 -14.61
CA SER A 276 15.37 -14.05 -14.31
C SER A 276 16.05 -14.62 -13.05
N PRO A 277 16.64 -15.82 -13.12
CA PRO A 277 17.19 -16.50 -11.94
C PRO A 277 18.37 -15.76 -11.29
N THR A 278 19.18 -14.99 -12.04
CA THR A 278 20.31 -14.28 -11.44
C THR A 278 19.86 -13.11 -10.58
N LEU A 279 18.83 -12.37 -10.99
CA LEU A 279 18.19 -11.34 -10.15
C LEU A 279 17.45 -11.96 -8.95
N ASN A 280 16.94 -13.18 -9.09
CA ASN A 280 16.11 -13.87 -8.09
C ASN A 280 16.91 -14.55 -6.96
N LEU A 281 18.00 -15.25 -7.30
CA LEU A 281 18.82 -15.99 -6.32
C LEU A 281 19.72 -15.08 -5.47
N THR A 282 19.86 -13.84 -5.89
CA THR A 282 20.75 -12.89 -5.25
C THR A 282 20.09 -12.30 -4.01
N LYS A 283 20.33 -12.92 -2.84
CA LYS A 283 19.98 -12.30 -1.55
C LYS A 283 20.70 -10.95 -1.49
N GLU A 284 19.95 -9.85 -1.35
CA GLU A 284 20.48 -8.48 -1.24
C GLU A 284 21.62 -8.37 -0.21
N VAL A 285 21.57 -9.20 0.85
CA VAL A 285 22.57 -9.28 1.92
C VAL A 285 23.95 -9.76 1.41
N SER A 286 23.98 -10.63 0.41
CA SER A 286 25.18 -11.25 -0.16
C SER A 286 25.80 -10.45 -1.31
N LEU A 287 25.20 -9.32 -1.71
CA LEU A 287 25.70 -8.47 -2.77
C LEU A 287 26.81 -7.53 -2.30
N GLU A 288 27.80 -7.35 -3.17
CA GLU A 288 28.77 -6.26 -3.06
C GLU A 288 28.08 -4.89 -3.13
N PRO A 289 28.64 -3.83 -2.51
CA PRO A 289 27.99 -2.52 -2.39
C PRO A 289 27.58 -1.90 -3.72
N GLU A 290 28.36 -2.10 -4.78
CA GLU A 290 28.07 -1.56 -6.12
C GLU A 290 26.86 -2.27 -6.75
N ASN A 291 26.76 -3.59 -6.57
CA ASN A 291 25.65 -4.40 -7.08
C ASN A 291 24.34 -4.09 -6.31
N LYS A 292 24.44 -3.71 -5.02
CA LYS A 292 23.30 -3.23 -4.24
C LYS A 292 22.68 -1.97 -4.85
N LYS A 293 23.50 -0.99 -5.26
CA LYS A 293 23.01 0.24 -5.91
C LYS A 293 22.25 -0.06 -7.20
N ASN A 294 22.74 -1.02 -7.98
CA ASN A 294 22.09 -1.40 -9.25
C ASN A 294 20.77 -2.15 -9.02
N MET A 295 20.70 -2.98 -7.98
CA MET A 295 19.45 -3.62 -7.55
C MET A 295 18.43 -2.61 -7.01
N GLU A 296 18.89 -1.57 -6.29
CA GLU A 296 18.03 -0.46 -5.83
C GLU A 296 17.35 0.27 -7.00
N LEU A 297 18.04 0.43 -8.14
CA LEU A 297 17.43 1.02 -9.34
C LEU A 297 16.29 0.16 -9.90
N VAL A 298 16.45 -1.16 -9.91
CA VAL A 298 15.39 -2.10 -10.34
C VAL A 298 14.18 -1.99 -9.40
N TRP A 299 14.42 -2.02 -8.09
CA TRP A 299 13.37 -1.85 -7.08
C TRP A 299 12.71 -0.47 -7.15
N GLN A 300 13.45 0.57 -7.50
CA GLN A 300 12.88 1.90 -7.72
C GLN A 300 11.87 1.88 -8.87
N VAL A 301 12.20 1.25 -10.01
CA VAL A 301 11.26 1.11 -11.13
C VAL A 301 10.03 0.29 -10.72
N PHE A 302 10.22 -0.84 -10.03
CA PHE A 302 9.11 -1.65 -9.50
C PHE A 302 8.18 -0.85 -8.56
N LYS A 303 8.75 -0.02 -7.68
CA LYS A 303 7.99 0.87 -6.81
C LYS A 303 7.14 1.86 -7.62
N PHE A 304 7.69 2.43 -8.69
CA PHE A 304 6.96 3.34 -9.57
C PHE A 304 5.85 2.63 -10.35
N ILE A 305 6.07 1.40 -10.81
CA ILE A 305 5.04 0.54 -11.41
C ILE A 305 3.88 0.32 -10.42
N LEU A 306 4.18 -0.18 -9.22
CA LEU A 306 3.18 -0.47 -8.21
C LEU A 306 2.38 0.77 -7.81
N PHE A 307 3.06 1.91 -7.64
CA PHE A 307 2.42 3.19 -7.31
C PHE A 307 1.49 3.66 -8.43
N THR A 308 1.93 3.60 -9.68
CA THR A 308 1.16 4.05 -10.85
C THR A 308 -0.14 3.25 -10.98
N ILE A 309 -0.05 1.92 -10.91
CA ILE A 309 -1.21 1.02 -10.98
C ILE A 309 -2.14 1.25 -9.79
N THR A 310 -1.59 1.40 -8.58
CA THR A 310 -2.37 1.65 -7.36
C THR A 310 -3.13 2.99 -7.42
N MET A 311 -2.56 4.03 -8.01
CA MET A 311 -3.25 5.32 -8.18
C MET A 311 -4.43 5.21 -9.14
N ILE A 312 -4.28 4.46 -10.23
CA ILE A 312 -5.36 4.19 -11.18
C ILE A 312 -6.47 3.38 -10.49
N PHE A 313 -6.12 2.31 -9.78
CA PHE A 313 -7.08 1.49 -9.04
C PHE A 313 -7.79 2.28 -7.95
N LYS A 314 -7.08 3.16 -7.24
CA LYS A 314 -7.68 4.09 -6.28
C LYS A 314 -8.76 4.93 -6.93
N SER A 315 -8.50 5.49 -8.11
CA SER A 315 -9.47 6.31 -8.83
C SER A 315 -10.73 5.51 -9.18
N ILE A 316 -10.55 4.30 -9.72
CA ILE A 316 -11.66 3.40 -10.07
C ILE A 316 -12.46 3.01 -8.82
N ALA A 317 -11.77 2.65 -7.73
CA ALA A 317 -12.39 2.31 -6.44
C ALA A 317 -13.14 3.52 -5.84
N ASP A 318 -12.56 4.71 -5.86
CA ASP A 318 -13.23 5.92 -5.37
C ASP A 318 -14.48 6.25 -6.22
N ARG A 319 -14.45 6.00 -7.53
CA ARG A 319 -15.62 6.16 -8.42
C ARG A 319 -16.72 5.17 -8.08
N SER A 320 -16.37 3.92 -7.78
CA SER A 320 -17.32 2.86 -7.44
C SER A 320 -18.20 3.18 -6.22
N LEU A 321 -17.70 4.01 -5.30
CA LEU A 321 -18.47 4.46 -4.13
C LEU A 321 -19.71 5.28 -4.51
N PHE A 322 -19.68 5.95 -5.67
CA PHE A 322 -20.79 6.78 -6.17
C PHE A 322 -21.51 6.12 -7.36
N GLU A 323 -20.81 5.28 -8.14
CA GLU A 323 -21.33 4.61 -9.33
C GLU A 323 -21.04 3.08 -9.24
N PRO A 324 -21.81 2.30 -8.45
CA PRO A 324 -21.50 0.88 -8.18
C PRO A 324 -21.50 -0.03 -9.42
N HIS A 325 -22.27 0.33 -10.45
CA HIS A 325 -22.41 -0.41 -11.71
C HIS A 325 -21.14 -0.44 -12.57
N ILE A 326 -20.15 0.38 -12.23
CA ILE A 326 -18.83 0.44 -12.88
C ILE A 326 -17.90 -0.66 -12.36
N TYR A 327 -18.25 -1.21 -11.21
CA TYR A 327 -17.39 -2.03 -10.40
C TYR A 327 -18.01 -3.43 -10.28
N LYS A 328 -18.08 -4.15 -11.41
CA LYS A 328 -18.62 -5.52 -11.41
C LYS A 328 -17.56 -6.50 -10.96
N ASN A 329 -17.99 -7.74 -10.71
CA ASN A 329 -17.12 -8.83 -10.25
C ASN A 329 -15.91 -9.05 -11.19
N GLN A 330 -16.05 -8.79 -12.49
CA GLN A 330 -14.96 -8.92 -13.45
C GLN A 330 -13.87 -7.86 -13.24
N GLU A 331 -14.23 -6.58 -13.07
CA GLU A 331 -13.26 -5.50 -12.81
C GLU A 331 -12.55 -5.71 -11.46
N ILE A 332 -13.30 -6.14 -10.45
CA ILE A 332 -12.79 -6.52 -9.12
C ILE A 332 -11.74 -7.62 -9.24
N MET A 333 -12.10 -8.71 -9.93
CA MET A 333 -11.23 -9.85 -10.17
C MET A 333 -9.95 -9.41 -10.90
N MET A 334 -10.04 -8.54 -11.91
CA MET A 334 -8.87 -8.04 -12.63
C MET A 334 -7.92 -7.23 -11.75
N MET A 335 -8.43 -6.40 -10.84
CA MET A 335 -7.57 -5.64 -9.92
C MET A 335 -6.91 -6.54 -8.88
N LEU A 336 -7.65 -7.49 -8.29
CA LEU A 336 -7.09 -8.45 -7.34
C LEU A 336 -6.05 -9.35 -8.01
N LEU A 337 -6.34 -9.85 -9.22
CA LEU A 337 -5.41 -10.66 -9.99
C LEU A 337 -4.14 -9.86 -10.34
N THR A 338 -4.29 -8.60 -10.72
CA THR A 338 -3.15 -7.69 -10.94
C THR A 338 -2.30 -7.54 -9.68
N TYR A 339 -2.91 -7.30 -8.52
CA TYR A 339 -2.18 -7.22 -7.26
C TYR A 339 -1.54 -8.54 -6.84
N SER A 340 -2.15 -9.70 -7.17
CA SER A 340 -1.52 -11.01 -7.00
C SER A 340 -0.19 -11.09 -7.74
N TYR A 341 -0.17 -10.72 -9.03
CA TYR A 341 1.05 -10.74 -9.83
C TYR A 341 2.09 -9.69 -9.41
N LEU A 342 1.68 -8.59 -8.78
CA LEU A 342 2.58 -7.55 -8.28
C LEU A 342 2.94 -7.71 -6.79
N TYR A 343 2.45 -8.74 -6.11
CA TYR A 343 2.63 -8.85 -4.66
C TYR A 343 4.08 -9.08 -4.26
N PHE A 344 4.92 -9.65 -5.14
CA PHE A 344 6.37 -9.77 -4.90
C PHE A 344 7.06 -8.39 -4.73
N ILE A 345 6.48 -7.32 -5.29
CA ILE A 345 6.92 -5.93 -5.07
C ILE A 345 6.33 -5.40 -3.77
N THR A 346 5.04 -5.68 -3.54
CA THR A 346 4.30 -5.19 -2.36
C THR A 346 4.89 -5.71 -1.05
N SER A 347 5.30 -6.98 -1.02
CA SER A 347 5.84 -7.65 0.16
C SER A 347 7.15 -7.04 0.68
N LYS A 348 7.87 -6.27 -0.16
CA LYS A 348 9.07 -5.53 0.25
C LYS A 348 8.79 -4.34 1.16
N PHE A 349 7.55 -3.84 1.19
CA PHE A 349 7.15 -2.73 2.07
C PHE A 349 6.63 -3.25 3.41
N SER A 350 5.57 -4.05 3.34
CA SER A 350 4.93 -4.71 4.47
C SER A 350 3.99 -5.80 3.95
N LEU A 351 3.47 -6.64 4.83
CA LEU A 351 2.45 -7.66 4.51
C LEU A 351 1.25 -7.06 3.76
N TYR A 352 0.82 -5.84 4.15
CA TYR A 352 -0.32 -5.13 3.54
C TYR A 352 0.12 -3.95 2.65
N GLY A 353 1.39 -3.87 2.26
CA GLY A 353 1.93 -2.78 1.43
C GLY A 353 2.00 -1.42 2.12
N PHE A 354 1.91 -0.34 1.34
CA PHE A 354 1.90 1.06 1.83
C PHE A 354 0.47 1.58 2.02
N SER A 355 0.29 2.71 2.72
CA SER A 355 -1.02 3.23 3.16
C SER A 355 -2.08 3.35 2.07
N ILE A 356 -1.71 3.89 0.90
CA ILE A 356 -2.65 4.04 -0.23
C ILE A 356 -3.03 2.67 -0.81
N TYR A 357 -2.06 1.77 -1.01
CA TYR A 357 -2.33 0.40 -1.45
C TYR A 357 -3.28 -0.31 -0.49
N LYS A 358 -3.00 -0.24 0.82
CA LYS A 358 -3.83 -0.82 1.88
C LYS A 358 -5.28 -0.32 1.77
N LYS A 359 -5.46 0.99 1.61
CA LYS A 359 -6.79 1.59 1.43
C LYS A 359 -7.52 1.00 0.22
N VAL A 360 -6.86 0.93 -0.93
CA VAL A 360 -7.46 0.39 -2.17
C VAL A 360 -7.79 -1.09 -2.02
N PHE A 361 -6.86 -1.88 -1.49
CA PHE A 361 -7.03 -3.31 -1.24
C PHE A 361 -8.25 -3.59 -0.37
N PHE A 362 -8.40 -2.93 0.78
CA PHE A 362 -9.56 -3.11 1.64
C PHE A 362 -10.85 -2.57 1.02
N THR A 363 -10.80 -1.48 0.23
CA THR A 363 -11.99 -1.00 -0.50
C THR A 363 -12.48 -2.06 -1.51
N ILE A 364 -11.57 -2.68 -2.26
CA ILE A 364 -11.92 -3.75 -3.21
C ILE A 364 -12.58 -4.92 -2.46
N LEU A 365 -11.98 -5.39 -1.37
CA LEU A 365 -12.49 -6.52 -0.60
C LEU A 365 -13.83 -6.22 0.08
N ASN A 366 -13.99 -5.03 0.65
CA ASN A 366 -15.25 -4.62 1.26
C ASN A 366 -16.40 -4.62 0.25
N HIS A 367 -16.13 -4.27 -1.01
CA HIS A 367 -17.14 -4.35 -2.05
C HIS A 367 -17.60 -5.79 -2.29
N ILE A 368 -16.68 -6.75 -2.34
CA ILE A 368 -17.00 -8.18 -2.47
C ILE A 368 -17.83 -8.65 -1.27
N ILE A 369 -17.42 -8.28 -0.06
CA ILE A 369 -18.07 -8.72 1.18
C ILE A 369 -19.50 -8.18 1.31
N VAL A 370 -19.75 -6.96 0.83
CA VAL A 370 -21.06 -6.30 0.99
C VAL A 370 -22.00 -6.56 -0.19
N ASN A 371 -21.49 -6.63 -1.41
CA ASN A 371 -22.33 -6.61 -2.63
C ASN A 371 -22.44 -7.95 -3.36
N SER A 372 -21.59 -8.94 -3.05
CA SER A 372 -21.60 -10.24 -3.73
C SER A 372 -22.23 -11.33 -2.86
N ASN A 373 -22.89 -12.29 -3.49
CA ASN A 373 -23.34 -13.52 -2.82
C ASN A 373 -22.15 -14.49 -2.64
N SER A 374 -22.32 -15.53 -1.81
CA SER A 374 -21.24 -16.49 -1.53
C SER A 374 -20.70 -17.20 -2.78
N GLU A 375 -21.55 -17.50 -3.76
CA GLU A 375 -21.15 -18.15 -5.02
C GLU A 375 -20.25 -17.25 -5.87
N GLU A 376 -20.61 -15.97 -6.02
CA GLU A 376 -19.81 -14.98 -6.74
C GLU A 376 -18.46 -14.73 -6.06
N VAL A 377 -18.43 -14.68 -4.71
CA VAL A 377 -17.19 -14.56 -3.96
C VAL A 377 -16.29 -15.78 -4.23
N ILE A 378 -16.86 -16.98 -4.22
CA ILE A 378 -16.13 -18.22 -4.51
C ILE A 378 -15.57 -18.18 -5.93
N ASP A 379 -16.35 -17.74 -6.93
CA ASP A 379 -15.88 -17.63 -8.31
C ASP A 379 -14.72 -16.64 -8.45
N ILE A 380 -14.77 -15.49 -7.78
CA ILE A 380 -13.65 -14.54 -7.76
C ILE A 380 -12.40 -15.19 -7.13
N ILE A 381 -12.55 -15.87 -5.99
CA ILE A 381 -11.45 -16.51 -5.26
C ILE A 381 -10.79 -17.61 -6.10
N LYS A 382 -11.58 -18.48 -6.73
CA LYS A 382 -11.09 -19.56 -7.61
C LYS A 382 -10.23 -19.01 -8.76
N ASN A 383 -10.60 -17.86 -9.31
CA ASN A 383 -9.83 -17.25 -10.40
C ASN A 383 -8.49 -16.65 -9.96
N ILE A 384 -8.32 -16.36 -8.66
CA ILE A 384 -7.09 -15.77 -8.10
C ILE A 384 -6.20 -16.84 -7.46
N GLU A 385 -6.75 -18.02 -7.19
CA GLU A 385 -6.09 -19.14 -6.52
C GLU A 385 -4.76 -19.51 -7.22
N PRO A 386 -3.62 -19.41 -6.51
CA PRO A 386 -2.35 -19.92 -7.01
C PRO A 386 -2.25 -21.43 -6.79
N ASP A 387 -1.28 -22.08 -7.45
CA ASP A 387 -0.89 -23.42 -7.03
C ASP A 387 -0.27 -23.35 -5.62
N MET A 388 -0.82 -24.12 -4.69
CA MET A 388 -0.44 -24.13 -3.28
C MET A 388 0.74 -25.07 -3.00
N ASN A 389 1.16 -25.91 -3.96
CA ASN A 389 2.28 -26.86 -3.79
C ASN A 389 3.65 -26.28 -4.19
N VAL A 390 3.84 -24.97 -4.06
CA VAL A 390 4.87 -24.27 -4.82
C VAL A 390 6.01 -23.72 -3.96
N TYR A 391 7.24 -23.88 -4.45
CA TYR A 391 8.46 -23.70 -3.68
C TYR A 391 9.28 -22.45 -4.05
N LYS A 392 9.04 -21.78 -5.19
CA LYS A 392 9.84 -20.60 -5.58
C LYS A 392 9.41 -19.33 -4.82
N PRO A 393 10.32 -18.38 -4.52
CA PRO A 393 10.04 -17.21 -3.67
C PRO A 393 8.87 -16.30 -4.12
N HIS A 394 8.68 -16.07 -5.41
CA HIS A 394 7.63 -15.20 -5.96
C HIS A 394 6.29 -15.93 -6.13
N GLU A 395 6.29 -17.24 -6.31
CA GLU A 395 5.08 -18.06 -6.21
C GLU A 395 4.59 -18.12 -4.75
N LYS A 396 5.53 -18.21 -3.79
CA LYS A 396 5.24 -18.02 -2.36
C LYS A 396 4.60 -16.66 -2.08
N CYS A 397 5.05 -15.59 -2.73
CA CYS A 397 4.42 -14.28 -2.63
C CYS A 397 2.93 -14.32 -3.07
N ARG A 398 2.60 -15.01 -4.16
CA ARG A 398 1.20 -15.16 -4.59
C ARG A 398 0.36 -15.97 -3.60
N VAL A 399 0.93 -17.02 -3.01
CA VAL A 399 0.28 -17.78 -1.92
C VAL A 399 0.00 -16.88 -0.72
N VAL A 400 0.98 -16.09 -0.28
CA VAL A 400 0.79 -15.10 0.80
C VAL A 400 -0.35 -14.15 0.45
N TYR A 401 -0.33 -13.55 -0.73
CA TYR A 401 -1.40 -12.63 -1.17
C TYR A 401 -2.78 -13.29 -1.16
N TYR A 402 -2.88 -14.53 -1.64
CA TYR A 402 -4.11 -15.30 -1.62
C TYR A 402 -4.61 -15.52 -0.18
N LEU A 403 -3.73 -15.94 0.74
CA LEU A 403 -4.07 -16.11 2.15
C LEU A 403 -4.56 -14.79 2.79
N LEU A 404 -3.97 -13.64 2.44
CA LEU A 404 -4.45 -12.33 2.90
C LEU A 404 -5.85 -12.01 2.38
N ILE A 405 -6.20 -12.40 1.15
CA ILE A 405 -7.57 -12.24 0.65
C ILE A 405 -8.51 -13.15 1.45
N ILE A 406 -8.16 -14.43 1.59
CA ILE A 406 -8.98 -15.41 2.32
C ILE A 406 -9.26 -14.95 3.75
N GLU A 407 -8.24 -14.47 4.46
CA GLU A 407 -8.36 -13.92 5.82
C GLU A 407 -9.53 -12.94 5.94
N GLN A 408 -9.64 -12.01 4.98
CA GLN A 408 -10.65 -10.95 5.02
C GLN A 408 -12.05 -11.41 4.59
N VAL A 409 -12.13 -12.37 3.67
CA VAL A 409 -13.42 -12.82 3.08
C VAL A 409 -14.00 -14.06 3.76
N ILE A 410 -13.29 -14.67 4.73
CA ILE A 410 -13.77 -15.86 5.47
C ILE A 410 -15.21 -15.72 5.92
N LYS A 411 -15.61 -14.55 6.45
CA LYS A 411 -16.96 -14.34 6.96
C LYS A 411 -18.05 -14.73 5.95
N VAL A 412 -17.88 -14.35 4.69
CA VAL A 412 -18.87 -14.55 3.62
C VAL A 412 -18.69 -15.84 2.82
N LEU A 413 -17.58 -16.55 3.04
CA LEU A 413 -17.31 -17.83 2.38
C LEU A 413 -18.21 -18.95 2.92
N ASP A 414 -18.66 -19.82 2.00
CA ASP A 414 -19.39 -21.05 2.34
C ASP A 414 -18.51 -22.05 3.09
N ASP A 415 -19.08 -22.74 4.08
CA ASP A 415 -18.37 -23.70 4.92
C ASP A 415 -17.88 -24.92 4.11
N ASN A 416 -18.64 -25.39 3.12
CA ASN A 416 -18.21 -26.54 2.31
C ASN A 416 -17.03 -26.16 1.42
N TYR A 417 -17.01 -24.93 0.90
CA TYR A 417 -15.87 -24.44 0.13
C TYR A 417 -14.62 -24.31 1.00
N LEU A 418 -14.77 -23.74 2.20
CA LEU A 418 -13.69 -23.61 3.18
C LEU A 418 -13.07 -24.97 3.53
N GLU A 419 -13.90 -25.96 3.87
CA GLU A 419 -13.45 -27.29 4.29
C GLU A 419 -12.79 -28.08 3.15
N ASN A 420 -13.38 -28.09 1.96
CA ASN A 420 -12.92 -28.95 0.85
C ASN A 420 -11.78 -28.35 0.02
N HIS A 421 -11.68 -27.02 -0.06
CA HIS A 421 -10.73 -26.34 -0.95
C HIS A 421 -9.67 -25.54 -0.20
N ILE A 422 -10.07 -24.75 0.80
CA ILE A 422 -9.14 -23.86 1.49
C ILE A 422 -8.33 -24.61 2.55
N LEU A 423 -8.96 -25.45 3.38
CA LEU A 423 -8.28 -26.13 4.49
C LEU A 423 -7.45 -27.35 4.07
N LEU A 424 -7.82 -28.04 3.00
CA LEU A 424 -7.10 -29.21 2.50
C LEU A 424 -5.59 -28.98 2.27
N PRO A 425 -5.14 -27.83 1.70
CA PRO A 425 -3.71 -27.53 1.60
C PRO A 425 -3.05 -27.04 2.89
N PHE A 426 -3.80 -26.68 3.95
CA PHE A 426 -3.24 -26.03 5.14
C PHE A 426 -2.28 -26.93 5.90
N ASP A 427 -2.51 -28.23 5.97
CA ASP A 427 -1.57 -29.15 6.63
C ASP A 427 -0.18 -29.10 5.98
N LYS A 428 -0.12 -29.07 4.65
CA LYS A 428 1.16 -28.93 3.94
C LYS A 428 1.80 -27.56 4.18
N ILE A 429 1.01 -26.51 4.20
CA ILE A 429 1.48 -25.12 4.37
C ILE A 429 2.02 -24.90 5.79
N LEU A 430 1.29 -25.36 6.81
CA LEU A 430 1.64 -25.23 8.22
C LEU A 430 2.81 -26.15 8.62
N LEU A 431 3.05 -27.24 7.89
CA LEU A 431 4.20 -28.12 8.09
C LEU A 431 5.45 -27.58 7.36
N ASN A 432 5.31 -27.01 6.17
CA ASN A 432 6.40 -26.36 5.42
C ASN A 432 6.70 -24.95 5.94
N ASN A 433 7.38 -24.88 7.09
CA ASN A 433 7.65 -23.65 7.84
C ASN A 433 8.88 -22.85 7.36
N ASP A 434 9.27 -22.96 6.09
CA ASP A 434 10.49 -22.30 5.61
C ASP A 434 10.31 -20.79 5.40
N ASP A 435 9.08 -20.31 5.22
CA ASP A 435 8.77 -18.91 4.93
C ASP A 435 7.89 -18.27 6.03
N ASN A 436 8.42 -17.25 6.69
CA ASN A 436 7.73 -16.54 7.77
C ASN A 436 6.44 -15.86 7.29
N ASN A 437 6.39 -15.33 6.07
CA ASN A 437 5.21 -14.61 5.60
C ASN A 437 4.04 -15.57 5.33
N ILE A 438 4.34 -16.76 4.80
CA ILE A 438 3.34 -17.82 4.62
C ILE A 438 2.85 -18.29 5.98
N PHE A 439 3.78 -18.54 6.91
CA PHE A 439 3.45 -18.96 8.26
C PHE A 439 2.49 -17.97 8.96
N GLU A 440 2.83 -16.69 8.97
CA GLU A 440 2.01 -15.64 9.60
C GLU A 440 0.63 -15.53 8.93
N SER A 441 0.58 -15.56 7.59
CA SER A 441 -0.68 -15.42 6.84
C SER A 441 -1.59 -16.64 7.01
N ALA A 442 -1.03 -17.85 7.05
CA ALA A 442 -1.80 -19.07 7.30
C ALA A 442 -2.40 -19.08 8.71
N ASN A 443 -1.62 -18.67 9.72
CA ASN A 443 -2.14 -18.52 11.09
C ASN A 443 -3.25 -17.44 11.15
N ALA A 444 -3.10 -16.32 10.45
CA ALA A 444 -4.13 -15.28 10.39
C ALA A 444 -5.46 -15.80 9.78
N VAL A 445 -5.38 -16.65 8.75
CA VAL A 445 -6.56 -17.31 8.17
C VAL A 445 -7.23 -18.22 9.21
N ILE A 446 -6.48 -19.07 9.91
CA ILE A 446 -7.04 -19.96 10.95
C ILE A 446 -7.72 -19.16 12.06
N LEU A 447 -7.08 -18.09 12.53
CA LEU A 447 -7.68 -17.21 13.54
C LEU A 447 -8.97 -16.56 13.02
N SER A 448 -9.00 -16.18 11.75
CA SER A 448 -10.21 -15.63 11.11
C SER A 448 -11.34 -16.67 11.03
N ILE A 449 -11.04 -17.97 10.86
CA ILE A 449 -12.03 -19.06 10.95
C ILE A 449 -12.65 -19.10 12.35
N PHE A 450 -11.82 -19.01 13.40
CA PHE A 450 -12.30 -18.98 14.79
C PHE A 450 -13.10 -17.72 15.12
N TYR A 451 -12.64 -16.54 14.71
CA TYR A 451 -13.36 -15.28 14.95
C TYR A 451 -14.73 -15.22 14.26
N ASN A 452 -14.86 -15.87 13.10
CA ASN A 452 -16.12 -15.94 12.37
C ASN A 452 -16.96 -17.20 12.71
N GLN A 453 -16.55 -17.98 13.71
CA GLN A 453 -17.27 -19.18 14.21
C GLN A 453 -17.71 -20.15 13.10
N LYS A 454 -16.83 -20.43 12.14
CA LYS A 454 -17.12 -21.35 11.02
C LYS A 454 -17.34 -22.78 11.50
N ARG A 455 -18.11 -23.59 10.77
CA ARG A 455 -18.49 -24.96 11.19
C ARG A 455 -17.31 -25.84 11.62
N VAL A 456 -16.20 -25.74 10.90
CA VAL A 456 -14.98 -26.55 11.10
C VAL A 456 -14.22 -26.30 12.42
N ILE A 457 -14.56 -25.25 13.19
CA ILE A 457 -13.81 -24.90 14.42
C ILE A 457 -13.76 -26.04 15.44
N LYS A 458 -14.78 -26.92 15.48
CA LYS A 458 -14.81 -28.06 16.41
C LYS A 458 -13.67 -29.03 16.10
N GLU A 459 -13.55 -29.43 14.85
CA GLU A 459 -12.52 -30.37 14.38
C GLU A 459 -11.13 -29.73 14.42
N LEU A 460 -11.03 -28.45 14.07
CA LEU A 460 -9.76 -27.73 13.97
C LEU A 460 -9.15 -27.39 15.35
N SER A 461 -9.98 -27.20 16.38
CA SER A 461 -9.57 -26.68 17.70
C SER A 461 -8.44 -27.48 18.36
N LEU A 462 -8.61 -28.79 18.53
CA LEU A 462 -7.65 -29.66 19.21
C LEU A 462 -6.34 -29.76 18.43
N TYR A 463 -6.44 -29.86 17.10
CA TYR A 463 -5.28 -29.87 16.22
C TYR A 463 -4.48 -28.57 16.37
N TYR A 464 -5.16 -27.42 16.28
CA TYR A 464 -4.49 -26.12 16.32
C TYR A 464 -3.90 -25.81 17.71
N CYS A 465 -4.56 -26.20 18.81
CA CYS A 465 -3.98 -26.11 20.15
C CYS A 465 -2.64 -26.86 20.29
N ASN A 466 -2.56 -28.09 19.75
CA ASN A 466 -1.33 -28.87 19.74
C ASN A 466 -0.27 -28.23 18.83
N TYR A 467 -0.67 -27.77 17.64
CA TYR A 467 0.21 -27.08 16.70
C TYR A 467 0.86 -25.83 17.33
N LEU A 468 0.07 -24.96 17.94
CA LEU A 468 0.55 -23.74 18.61
C LEU A 468 1.59 -24.05 19.69
N LEU A 469 1.37 -25.09 20.50
CA LEU A 469 2.31 -25.51 21.56
C LEU A 469 3.57 -26.21 21.03
N LEU A 470 3.51 -26.80 19.83
CA LEU A 470 4.67 -27.35 19.14
C LEU A 470 5.54 -26.25 18.55
N MET A 471 4.92 -25.21 17.98
CA MET A 471 5.62 -24.10 17.33
C MET A 471 6.17 -23.07 18.32
N TYR A 472 5.56 -22.93 19.51
CA TYR A 472 6.09 -22.08 20.58
C TYR A 472 7.28 -22.75 21.30
N PRO A 473 8.38 -22.01 21.59
CA PRO A 473 8.61 -20.58 21.33
C PRO A 473 9.36 -20.30 20.01
N SER A 474 9.56 -21.32 19.17
CA SER A 474 10.46 -21.26 18.01
C SER A 474 9.99 -20.32 16.90
N ARG A 475 8.69 -20.33 16.58
CA ARG A 475 8.08 -19.53 15.50
C ARG A 475 6.95 -18.64 15.98
N ILE A 476 6.30 -19.03 17.08
CA ILE A 476 5.25 -18.25 17.72
C ILE A 476 5.79 -17.66 19.01
N ASP A 477 5.60 -16.35 19.17
CA ASP A 477 5.91 -15.67 20.41
C ASP A 477 4.80 -15.81 21.46
N ILE A 478 5.06 -15.33 22.67
CA ILE A 478 4.12 -15.42 23.78
C ILE A 478 2.84 -14.61 23.53
N ARG A 479 2.89 -13.51 22.77
CA ARG A 479 1.73 -12.67 22.49
C ARG A 479 0.81 -13.35 21.48
N GLN A 480 1.39 -13.86 20.39
CA GLN A 480 0.70 -14.64 19.37
C GLN A 480 0.05 -15.89 19.99
N LEU A 481 0.75 -16.60 20.87
CA LEU A 481 0.21 -17.77 21.55
C LEU A 481 -1.02 -17.43 22.43
N ARG A 482 -0.94 -16.32 23.19
CA ARG A 482 -2.06 -15.83 24.02
C ARG A 482 -3.27 -15.45 23.18
N ILE A 483 -3.06 -14.69 22.10
CA ILE A 483 -4.13 -14.26 21.19
C ILE A 483 -4.79 -15.49 20.57
N ALA A 484 -4.00 -16.43 20.06
CA ALA A 484 -4.51 -17.62 19.40
C ALA A 484 -5.31 -18.53 20.33
N TYR A 485 -4.78 -18.86 21.52
CA TYR A 485 -5.53 -19.66 22.51
C TYR A 485 -6.83 -18.98 22.94
N THR A 486 -6.79 -17.67 23.15
CA THR A 486 -7.98 -16.90 23.53
C THR A 486 -9.04 -16.93 22.42
N ALA A 487 -8.64 -16.80 21.15
CA ALA A 487 -9.55 -16.88 20.02
C ALA A 487 -10.21 -18.27 19.90
N ILE A 488 -9.44 -19.35 20.06
CA ILE A 488 -9.97 -20.73 20.04
C ILE A 488 -11.02 -20.91 21.14
N LEU A 489 -10.66 -20.65 22.40
CA LEU A 489 -11.58 -20.91 23.51
C LEU A 489 -12.81 -20.01 23.48
N LYS A 490 -12.66 -18.73 23.11
CA LYS A 490 -13.78 -17.82 22.95
C LYS A 490 -14.72 -18.23 21.82
N SER A 491 -14.20 -18.81 20.74
CA SER A 491 -15.06 -19.32 19.66
C SER A 491 -15.85 -20.55 20.09
N LEU A 492 -15.32 -21.37 21.00
CA LEU A 492 -15.92 -22.61 21.46
C LEU A 492 -16.83 -22.44 22.69
N SER A 493 -16.65 -21.39 23.48
CA SER A 493 -17.39 -21.16 24.74
C SER A 493 -18.89 -21.18 24.58
N ASP A 494 -19.38 -20.71 23.43
CA ASP A 494 -20.82 -20.62 23.16
C ASP A 494 -21.37 -21.89 22.48
N ILE A 495 -20.51 -22.88 22.23
CA ILE A 495 -20.81 -24.01 21.34
C ILE A 495 -20.63 -25.36 22.03
N ASP A 496 -19.47 -25.60 22.66
CA ASP A 496 -19.12 -26.89 23.24
C ASP A 496 -18.18 -26.77 24.45
N ASP A 497 -18.80 -26.78 25.62
CA ASP A 497 -18.17 -26.72 26.93
C ASP A 497 -17.15 -27.85 27.19
N ALA A 498 -17.42 -29.06 26.69
CA ALA A 498 -16.53 -30.20 26.86
C ALA A 498 -15.26 -30.01 26.02
N LEU A 499 -15.42 -29.51 24.78
CA LEU A 499 -14.30 -29.24 23.89
C LEU A 499 -13.41 -28.09 24.41
N VAL A 500 -14.02 -27.04 24.99
CA VAL A 500 -13.29 -25.98 25.71
C VAL A 500 -12.39 -26.57 26.79
N TRP A 501 -12.93 -27.47 27.61
CA TRP A 501 -12.17 -28.12 28.67
C TRP A 501 -11.05 -29.01 28.11
N LEU A 502 -11.29 -29.75 27.02
CA LEU A 502 -10.26 -30.56 26.35
C LEU A 502 -9.11 -29.69 25.82
N CYS A 503 -9.40 -28.54 25.22
CA CYS A 503 -8.38 -27.57 24.79
C CYS A 503 -7.56 -27.03 25.98
N LEU A 504 -8.21 -26.77 27.13
CA LEU A 504 -7.50 -26.38 28.37
C LEU A 504 -6.65 -27.52 28.92
N GLU A 505 -7.13 -28.76 28.87
CA GLU A 505 -6.36 -29.92 29.30
C GLU A 505 -5.08 -30.11 28.50
N ILE A 506 -5.08 -29.81 27.19
CA ILE A 506 -3.86 -29.84 26.37
C ILE A 506 -2.81 -28.86 26.94
N LEU A 507 -3.22 -27.63 27.26
CA LEU A 507 -2.34 -26.63 27.86
C LEU A 507 -1.87 -27.05 29.26
N ILE A 508 -2.78 -27.54 30.11
CA ILE A 508 -2.47 -28.01 31.47
C ILE A 508 -1.47 -29.17 31.42
N LYS A 509 -1.72 -30.19 30.58
CA LYS A 509 -0.81 -31.33 30.39
C LYS A 509 0.57 -30.89 29.90
N LYS A 510 0.65 -29.87 29.04
CA LYS A 510 1.93 -29.28 28.63
C LYS A 510 2.66 -28.63 29.81
N ILE A 511 1.97 -27.84 30.64
CA ILE A 511 2.54 -27.21 31.85
C ILE A 511 3.03 -28.28 32.85
N GLU A 512 2.27 -29.36 33.00
CA GLU A 512 2.63 -30.49 33.84
C GLU A 512 3.80 -31.29 33.25
N SER A 513 3.90 -31.46 31.93
CA SER A 513 5.02 -32.19 31.30
C SER A 513 6.39 -31.55 31.55
N ILE A 514 6.45 -30.22 31.68
CA ILE A 514 7.66 -29.46 32.02
C ILE A 514 8.17 -29.81 33.44
N SER A 515 7.32 -30.41 34.29
CA SER A 515 7.72 -30.90 35.61
C SER A 515 8.53 -32.20 35.60
N ASN A 516 8.41 -33.02 34.55
CA ASN A 516 8.96 -34.38 34.48
C ASN A 516 10.27 -34.50 33.68
N SER A 517 10.67 -33.47 32.92
CA SER A 517 11.96 -33.46 32.22
C SER A 517 13.07 -32.99 33.17
N ASN A 518 13.83 -33.96 33.70
CA ASN A 518 15.09 -33.70 34.41
C ASN A 518 16.11 -33.05 33.46
N ILE A 519 16.58 -31.87 33.88
CA ILE A 519 17.92 -31.28 33.73
C ILE A 519 18.56 -31.34 32.33
N GLY A 520 18.57 -30.15 31.70
CA GLY A 520 19.65 -29.73 30.81
C GLY A 520 19.25 -29.42 29.37
N PHE A 521 18.45 -28.37 29.10
CA PHE A 521 18.48 -27.72 27.78
C PHE A 521 17.78 -26.34 27.69
N ILE A 522 17.88 -25.44 28.68
CA ILE A 522 17.49 -24.03 28.46
C ILE A 522 18.43 -23.11 29.26
N LEU A 523 19.68 -22.99 28.82
CA LEU A 523 20.57 -21.88 29.19
C LEU A 523 21.65 -21.59 28.13
N SER A 524 21.61 -22.21 26.95
CA SER A 524 22.60 -21.98 25.88
C SER A 524 22.10 -21.20 24.66
N ASN A 525 20.80 -20.88 24.52
CA ASN A 525 20.30 -20.18 23.33
C ASN A 525 19.83 -18.73 23.55
N THR A 526 20.10 -18.12 24.70
CA THR A 526 19.79 -16.69 24.94
C THR A 526 20.90 -15.72 24.51
N ASN A 527 22.01 -16.21 23.93
CA ASN A 527 23.15 -15.36 23.54
C ASN A 527 23.33 -15.11 22.03
N GLU A 528 22.44 -15.57 21.15
CA GLU A 528 22.46 -15.23 19.71
C GLU A 528 21.21 -14.48 19.24
N LEU A 529 20.73 -13.53 20.06
CA LEU A 529 19.78 -12.49 19.63
C LEU A 529 20.44 -11.11 19.62
N THR A 530 21.66 -11.02 19.07
CA THR A 530 22.15 -9.80 18.44
C THR A 530 21.54 -9.66 17.05
N ASN A 531 20.26 -9.27 17.01
CA ASN A 531 19.69 -8.55 15.87
C ASN A 531 18.82 -7.40 16.39
N LYS A 532 19.46 -6.52 17.17
CA LYS A 532 18.93 -5.24 17.67
C LYS A 532 18.47 -4.25 16.57
N ASN A 533 18.69 -4.58 15.29
CA ASN A 533 18.33 -3.71 14.17
C ASN A 533 17.02 -4.09 13.45
N PHE A 534 16.46 -5.29 13.66
CA PHE A 534 15.20 -5.68 13.00
C PHE A 534 13.96 -5.37 13.85
N ILE A 535 14.07 -5.54 15.18
CA ILE A 535 13.00 -5.25 16.15
C ILE A 535 12.75 -3.73 16.30
N LYS A 536 13.79 -2.91 16.06
CA LYS A 536 13.65 -1.45 16.06
C LYS A 536 12.82 -0.95 14.87
N GLN A 537 12.83 -1.66 13.73
CA GLN A 537 12.09 -1.29 12.52
C GLN A 537 10.60 -1.64 12.60
N GLN A 538 10.22 -2.72 13.32
CA GLN A 538 8.82 -3.13 13.48
C GLN A 538 8.08 -2.36 14.59
N LEU A 539 8.76 -1.96 15.67
CA LEU A 539 8.16 -1.12 16.72
C LEU A 539 7.96 0.35 16.28
N ILE A 540 8.83 0.87 15.40
CA ILE A 540 8.66 2.21 14.80
C ILE A 540 7.42 2.24 13.88
N ASN A 541 7.13 1.15 13.16
CA ASN A 541 6.02 1.09 12.22
C ASN A 541 4.63 0.91 12.86
N GLN A 542 4.52 0.52 14.13
CA GLN A 542 3.23 0.46 14.83
C GLN A 542 2.91 1.76 15.60
N GLN A 543 3.91 2.45 16.14
CA GLN A 543 3.70 3.74 16.83
C GLN A 543 3.56 4.93 15.85
N GLU A 544 4.12 4.86 14.64
CA GLU A 544 3.93 5.89 13.60
C GLU A 544 2.54 5.83 12.91
N GLN A 545 1.78 4.74 13.10
CA GLN A 545 0.42 4.61 12.54
C GLN A 545 -0.66 5.34 13.35
N ILE A 546 -0.40 5.70 14.61
CA ILE A 546 -1.34 6.48 15.43
C ILE A 546 -1.04 7.99 15.35
N ASN A 547 0.22 8.39 15.09
CA ASN A 547 0.64 9.79 15.16
C ASN A 547 0.71 10.54 13.81
N GLN A 548 0.49 9.91 12.66
CA GLN A 548 0.51 10.59 11.34
C GLN A 548 -0.86 10.99 10.79
N GLN A 549 -1.89 11.08 11.65
CA GLN A 549 -3.21 11.62 11.28
C GLN A 549 -3.45 13.06 11.80
N LYS A 550 -2.49 13.67 12.51
CA LYS A 550 -2.54 15.07 12.93
C LYS A 550 -1.42 15.87 12.22
N GLN A 551 -1.83 16.70 11.25
CA GLN A 551 -1.07 17.62 10.37
C GLN A 551 -0.65 16.98 9.02
N ILE A 552 -1.03 17.49 7.83
CA ILE A 552 -1.08 18.88 7.38
C ILE A 552 -2.29 19.13 6.46
N ASN A 553 -3.23 19.97 6.91
CA ASN A 553 -3.61 21.21 6.24
C ASN A 553 -4.52 22.01 7.18
N GLN A 554 -3.92 22.96 7.91
CA GLN A 554 -4.60 24.19 8.28
C GLN A 554 -4.66 25.04 7.00
N GLN A 555 -5.76 25.70 6.66
CA GLN A 555 -6.27 26.82 7.43
C GLN A 555 -7.78 27.03 7.26
N GLU A 556 -8.38 27.45 8.37
CA GLU A 556 -9.58 28.28 8.52
C GLU A 556 -10.95 27.58 8.48
N GLN A 557 -11.43 27.05 9.62
CA GLN A 557 -12.26 27.82 10.58
C GLN A 557 -12.71 26.98 11.81
N ILE A 558 -12.17 27.37 12.97
CA ILE A 558 -12.84 27.66 14.26
C ILE A 558 -13.41 26.48 15.09
N ASN A 559 -12.54 25.97 15.98
CA ASN A 559 -12.66 26.03 17.45
C ASN A 559 -14.06 25.88 18.07
N GLN A 560 -14.39 24.65 18.46
CA GLN A 560 -15.14 24.36 19.70
C GLN A 560 -15.02 22.89 20.20
N GLN A 561 -14.36 21.97 19.47
CA GLN A 561 -14.27 20.55 19.87
C GLN A 561 -12.93 20.11 20.51
N GLU A 562 -11.90 20.96 20.56
CA GLU A 562 -10.54 20.53 20.93
C GLU A 562 -10.22 20.53 22.45
N GLN A 563 -11.14 20.95 23.32
CA GLN A 563 -10.93 20.85 24.77
C GLN A 563 -11.47 19.56 25.41
N ILE A 564 -12.19 18.70 24.66
CA ILE A 564 -12.77 17.46 25.20
C ILE A 564 -11.86 16.23 24.95
N ASN A 565 -11.06 16.22 23.86
CA ASN A 565 -10.27 15.04 23.48
C ASN A 565 -8.85 14.94 24.07
N GLN A 566 -8.37 15.93 24.84
CA GLN A 566 -7.03 15.87 25.45
C GLN A 566 -6.99 15.17 26.82
N GLN A 567 -8.13 14.70 27.35
CA GLN A 567 -8.17 13.97 28.63
C GLN A 567 -8.29 12.43 28.49
N GLN A 568 -8.34 11.88 27.27
CA GLN A 568 -8.55 10.43 27.05
C GLN A 568 -7.35 9.67 26.45
N GLU A 569 -6.31 10.32 25.92
CA GLU A 569 -5.19 9.63 25.23
C GLU A 569 -3.99 9.23 26.15
N ILE A 570 -3.86 9.81 27.36
CA ILE A 570 -2.76 9.51 28.32
C ILE A 570 -2.89 8.13 29.03
N PRO A 571 -4.09 7.62 29.37
CA PRO A 571 -4.24 6.36 30.10
C PRO A 571 -3.90 5.08 29.31
N GLU A 572 -4.02 5.07 27.98
CA GLU A 572 -3.85 3.86 27.16
C GLU A 572 -2.38 3.48 26.97
N GLN A 573 -1.50 4.45 26.70
CA GLN A 573 -0.05 4.21 26.54
C GLN A 573 0.62 3.74 27.84
N GLN A 574 0.14 4.20 29.00
CA GLN A 574 0.63 3.76 30.30
C GLN A 574 0.20 2.31 30.63
N LYS A 575 -1.01 1.90 30.22
CA LYS A 575 -1.51 0.54 30.40
C LYS A 575 -0.73 -0.48 29.55
N GLU A 576 -0.39 -0.15 28.31
CA GLU A 576 0.39 -1.04 27.44
C GLU A 576 1.81 -1.28 27.97
N GLN A 577 2.48 -0.23 28.46
CA GLN A 577 3.81 -0.36 29.08
C GLN A 577 3.79 -1.19 30.37
N GLU A 578 2.75 -1.03 31.19
CA GLU A 578 2.59 -1.82 32.41
C GLU A 578 2.36 -3.32 32.10
N GLN A 579 1.53 -3.63 31.11
CA GLN A 579 1.31 -5.01 30.66
C GLN A 579 2.60 -5.64 30.11
N GLU A 580 3.40 -4.89 29.36
CA GLU A 580 4.66 -5.39 28.82
C GLU A 580 5.70 -5.70 29.92
N ASN A 581 5.75 -4.87 30.97
CA ASN A 581 6.61 -5.10 32.12
C ASN A 581 6.18 -6.34 32.93
N LEU A 582 4.87 -6.58 33.06
CA LEU A 582 4.35 -7.79 33.69
C LEU A 582 4.71 -9.05 32.91
N VAL A 583 4.58 -9.03 31.58
CA VAL A 583 4.97 -10.17 30.73
C VAL A 583 6.46 -10.48 30.91
N LYS A 584 7.34 -9.47 30.90
CA LYS A 584 8.79 -9.65 31.12
C LYS A 584 9.10 -10.26 32.49
N ALA A 585 8.41 -9.80 33.54
CA ALA A 585 8.57 -10.35 34.88
C ALA A 585 8.13 -11.83 34.97
N VAL A 586 7.06 -12.20 34.29
CA VAL A 586 6.55 -13.59 34.28
C VAL A 586 7.50 -14.55 33.57
N LEU A 587 8.29 -14.08 32.60
CA LEU A 587 9.28 -14.91 31.89
C LEU A 587 10.43 -15.40 32.78
N TYR A 588 10.64 -14.82 33.97
CA TYR A 588 11.60 -15.34 34.94
C TYR A 588 11.20 -16.70 35.51
N LEU A 589 9.92 -17.06 35.43
CA LEU A 589 9.42 -18.36 35.90
C LEU A 589 9.53 -19.41 34.80
N LYS A 590 9.96 -20.61 35.20
CA LYS A 590 10.12 -21.76 34.30
C LYS A 590 8.82 -22.09 33.55
N LYS A 591 7.67 -21.98 34.20
CA LYS A 591 6.33 -22.21 33.61
C LYS A 591 5.52 -20.93 33.43
N GLY A 592 6.08 -19.76 33.79
CA GLY A 592 5.31 -18.51 33.86
C GLY A 592 4.61 -18.14 32.58
N HIS A 593 5.27 -18.34 31.44
CA HIS A 593 4.70 -18.04 30.13
C HIS A 593 3.45 -18.86 29.81
N LEU A 594 3.43 -20.17 30.10
CA LEU A 594 2.22 -21.01 29.89
C LEU A 594 1.15 -20.76 30.96
N LEU A 595 1.56 -20.48 32.20
CA LEU A 595 0.63 -20.10 33.28
C LEU A 595 -0.09 -18.79 32.97
N LEU A 596 0.62 -17.82 32.37
CA LEU A 596 0.04 -16.58 31.90
C LEU A 596 -1.08 -16.83 30.89
N ILE A 597 -0.83 -17.69 29.90
CA ILE A 597 -1.85 -18.07 28.90
C ILE A 597 -3.04 -18.73 29.59
N LEU A 598 -2.81 -19.66 30.52
CA LEU A 598 -3.88 -20.34 31.26
C LEU A 598 -4.74 -19.35 32.06
N ILE A 599 -4.12 -18.34 32.67
CA ILE A 599 -4.79 -17.26 33.41
C ILE A 599 -5.64 -16.40 32.47
N ASP A 600 -5.16 -16.08 31.27
CA ASP A 600 -5.96 -15.32 30.29
C ASP A 600 -7.27 -16.02 29.90
N GLN A 601 -7.27 -17.36 29.91
CA GLN A 601 -8.42 -18.15 29.49
C GLN A 601 -9.62 -18.04 30.45
N ILE A 602 -9.42 -17.53 31.68
CA ILE A 602 -10.52 -17.27 32.65
C ILE A 602 -11.63 -16.41 32.03
N LYS A 603 -11.28 -15.49 31.13
CA LYS A 603 -12.23 -14.59 30.46
C LYS A 603 -13.13 -15.34 29.47
N SER A 604 -12.57 -16.34 28.80
CA SER A 604 -13.18 -17.02 27.67
C SER A 604 -14.00 -18.24 28.07
N ILE A 605 -13.84 -18.77 29.29
CA ILE A 605 -14.55 -19.96 29.74
C ILE A 605 -15.91 -19.64 30.36
N ASN A 606 -16.82 -20.61 30.33
CA ASN A 606 -18.10 -20.51 31.03
C ASN A 606 -17.95 -20.62 32.55
N LEU A 607 -18.92 -20.06 33.28
CA LEU A 607 -18.92 -19.98 34.74
C LEU A 607 -18.71 -21.35 35.41
N ILE A 608 -19.27 -22.40 34.82
CA ILE A 608 -19.24 -23.79 35.33
C ILE A 608 -17.80 -24.30 35.48
N PHE A 609 -16.89 -23.90 34.58
CA PHE A 609 -15.49 -24.35 34.63
C PHE A 609 -14.57 -23.37 35.37
N MET A 610 -15.09 -22.20 35.77
CA MET A 610 -14.28 -21.15 36.36
C MET A 610 -13.64 -21.59 37.68
N GLU A 611 -14.41 -22.21 38.57
CA GLU A 611 -13.89 -22.72 39.85
C GLU A 611 -12.85 -23.84 39.67
N ASN A 612 -13.09 -24.73 38.70
CA ASN A 612 -12.17 -25.82 38.39
C ASN A 612 -10.85 -25.29 37.82
N LEU A 613 -10.92 -24.33 36.87
CA LEU A 613 -9.73 -23.70 36.30
C LEU A 613 -8.95 -22.92 37.37
N LEU A 614 -9.64 -22.15 38.22
CA LEU A 614 -9.00 -21.40 39.30
C LEU A 614 -8.32 -22.32 40.33
N THR A 615 -8.95 -23.44 40.66
CA THR A 615 -8.34 -24.49 41.50
C THR A 615 -7.07 -25.03 40.87
N LYS A 616 -7.13 -25.32 39.56
CA LYS A 616 -5.97 -25.84 38.83
C LYS A 616 -4.83 -24.82 38.72
N ILE A 617 -5.15 -23.56 38.48
CA ILE A 617 -4.18 -22.46 38.49
C ILE A 617 -3.50 -22.40 39.87
N LYS A 618 -4.25 -22.46 40.97
CA LYS A 618 -3.69 -22.49 42.33
C LYS A 618 -2.74 -23.68 42.56
N GLU A 619 -3.10 -24.87 42.10
CA GLU A 619 -2.20 -26.05 42.18
C GLU A 619 -0.88 -25.81 41.44
N LEU A 620 -0.97 -25.29 40.22
CA LEU A 620 0.20 -25.03 39.38
C LEU A 620 1.07 -23.89 39.93
N PHE A 621 0.47 -22.85 40.52
CA PHE A 621 1.18 -21.80 41.26
C PHE A 621 1.97 -22.38 42.44
N LYS A 622 1.36 -23.29 43.22
CA LYS A 622 2.05 -23.98 44.32
C LYS A 622 3.20 -24.85 43.83
N GLN A 623 3.06 -25.49 42.67
CA GLN A 623 4.14 -26.27 42.06
C GLN A 623 5.31 -25.36 41.64
N GLU A 624 5.03 -24.20 41.04
CA GLU A 624 6.07 -23.24 40.65
C GLU A 624 6.82 -22.69 41.87
N LYS A 625 6.11 -22.42 42.98
CA LYS A 625 6.70 -22.02 44.28
C LYS A 625 7.64 -23.09 44.87
N LYS A 626 7.51 -24.37 44.49
CA LYS A 626 8.40 -25.45 44.97
C LYS A 626 9.72 -25.55 44.20
N TYR A 627 9.82 -24.99 42.99
CA TYR A 627 11.06 -24.99 42.18
C TYR A 627 12.07 -23.90 42.60
N LYS A 628 12.07 -23.50 43.87
CA LYS A 628 12.84 -22.41 44.49
C LYS A 628 14.37 -22.64 44.58
N ASN A 629 15.02 -23.10 43.51
CA ASN A 629 16.46 -23.22 43.48
C ASN A 629 17.08 -22.26 42.44
N GLU A 630 18.01 -21.43 42.93
CA GLU A 630 19.09 -20.67 42.24
C GLU A 630 18.96 -19.15 42.01
N ASP A 631 17.77 -18.53 41.96
CA ASP A 631 17.64 -17.04 41.94
C ASP A 631 16.38 -16.54 42.69
N GLU A 632 16.50 -16.21 43.98
CA GLU A 632 15.36 -15.89 44.85
C GLU A 632 14.64 -14.58 44.51
N SER A 633 15.35 -13.56 44.02
CA SER A 633 14.77 -12.24 43.75
C SER A 633 13.89 -12.23 42.49
N ASN A 634 14.38 -12.81 41.38
CA ASN A 634 13.68 -12.82 40.09
C ASN A 634 12.45 -13.74 40.09
N ASN A 635 12.52 -14.89 40.78
CA ASN A 635 11.37 -15.79 40.90
C ASN A 635 10.22 -15.17 41.71
N ASN A 636 10.52 -14.42 42.77
CA ASN A 636 9.50 -13.70 43.54
C ASN A 636 8.83 -12.59 42.70
N ILE A 637 9.61 -11.89 41.87
CA ILE A 637 9.10 -10.86 40.95
C ILE A 637 8.13 -11.48 39.92
N GLY A 638 8.47 -12.64 39.36
CA GLY A 638 7.61 -13.34 38.41
C GLY A 638 6.31 -13.88 39.02
N LEU A 639 6.37 -14.42 40.24
CA LEU A 639 5.18 -14.89 40.96
C LEU A 639 4.24 -13.74 41.35
N LEU A 640 4.80 -12.61 41.80
CA LEU A 640 4.04 -11.38 42.06
C LEU A 640 3.40 -10.84 40.77
N ALA A 641 4.12 -10.88 39.64
CA ALA A 641 3.58 -10.46 38.36
C ALA A 641 2.42 -11.36 37.90
N LEU A 642 2.53 -12.68 38.02
CA LEU A 642 1.43 -13.60 37.73
C LEU A 642 0.22 -13.37 38.64
N GLN A 643 0.44 -13.17 39.95
CA GLN A 643 -0.63 -12.86 40.89
C GLN A 643 -1.33 -11.54 40.54
N LYS A 644 -0.56 -10.51 40.16
CA LYS A 644 -1.11 -9.22 39.71
C LYS A 644 -1.90 -9.35 38.41
N VAL A 645 -1.44 -10.15 37.44
CA VAL A 645 -2.22 -10.43 36.22
C VAL A 645 -3.52 -11.15 36.56
N LEU A 646 -3.48 -12.18 37.40
CA LEU A 646 -4.67 -12.90 37.84
C LEU A 646 -5.68 -11.98 38.55
N TYR A 647 -5.20 -11.08 39.41
CA TYR A 647 -6.02 -10.06 40.05
C TYR A 647 -6.69 -9.14 39.02
N ASN A 648 -5.91 -8.61 38.08
CA ASN A 648 -6.41 -7.68 37.07
C ASN A 648 -7.52 -8.32 36.21
N ILE A 649 -7.36 -9.59 35.85
CA ILE A 649 -8.37 -10.32 35.09
C ILE A 649 -9.66 -10.47 35.91
N LEU A 650 -9.55 -10.95 37.15
CA LEU A 650 -10.70 -11.21 38.02
C LEU A 650 -11.43 -9.92 38.47
N SER A 651 -10.72 -8.79 38.52
CA SER A 651 -11.29 -7.51 38.94
C SER A 651 -11.97 -6.74 37.80
N ASN A 652 -11.32 -6.69 36.62
CA ASN A 652 -11.64 -5.73 35.58
C ASN A 652 -12.04 -6.34 34.23
N GLU A 653 -11.71 -7.60 33.94
CA GLU A 653 -11.77 -8.15 32.58
C GLU A 653 -12.74 -9.34 32.42
N ILE A 654 -13.45 -9.71 33.49
CA ILE A 654 -14.52 -10.72 33.47
C ILE A 654 -15.91 -10.08 33.43
N ASP A 655 -16.86 -10.79 32.80
CA ASP A 655 -18.25 -10.37 32.74
C ASP A 655 -18.92 -10.29 34.13
N TYR A 656 -20.04 -9.56 34.21
CA TYR A 656 -20.74 -9.31 35.47
C TYR A 656 -21.18 -10.61 36.16
N THR A 657 -21.53 -11.64 35.39
CA THR A 657 -21.96 -12.94 35.90
C THR A 657 -20.85 -13.74 36.57
N LYS A 658 -19.62 -13.68 36.05
CA LYS A 658 -18.42 -14.32 36.62
C LYS A 658 -17.81 -13.52 37.76
N LYS A 659 -18.09 -12.22 37.84
CA LYS A 659 -17.46 -11.30 38.81
C LYS A 659 -17.64 -11.72 40.26
N ASN A 660 -18.83 -12.15 40.65
CA ASN A 660 -19.08 -12.58 42.03
C ASN A 660 -18.26 -13.82 42.40
N VAL A 661 -18.18 -14.82 41.52
CA VAL A 661 -17.39 -16.05 41.75
C VAL A 661 -15.89 -15.71 41.77
N GLY A 662 -15.42 -14.90 40.82
CA GLY A 662 -14.02 -14.48 40.73
C GLY A 662 -13.54 -13.69 41.96
N VAL A 663 -14.34 -12.72 42.42
CA VAL A 663 -14.01 -11.91 43.60
C VAL A 663 -14.07 -12.74 44.88
N ASN A 664 -15.09 -13.59 45.04
CA ASN A 664 -15.19 -14.48 46.21
C ASN A 664 -14.01 -15.45 46.28
N TRP A 665 -13.62 -16.04 45.15
CA TRP A 665 -12.44 -16.90 45.10
C TRP A 665 -11.15 -16.12 45.40
N TRP A 666 -11.01 -14.90 44.89
CA TRP A 666 -9.85 -14.05 45.17
C TRP A 666 -9.70 -13.73 46.66
N LEU A 667 -10.79 -13.35 47.33
CA LEU A 667 -10.80 -13.05 48.76
C LEU A 667 -10.46 -14.28 49.62
N ASN A 668 -10.99 -15.44 49.24
CA ASN A 668 -10.78 -16.67 50.01
C ASN A 668 -9.39 -17.28 49.81
N GLU A 669 -8.93 -17.32 48.55
CA GLU A 669 -7.82 -18.15 48.08
C GLU A 669 -6.77 -17.38 47.27
N GLY A 670 -7.18 -16.43 46.41
CA GLY A 670 -6.28 -15.69 45.52
C GLY A 670 -5.28 -14.75 46.23
N SER A 671 -5.73 -14.08 47.30
CA SER A 671 -4.90 -13.21 48.13
C SER A 671 -3.78 -13.97 48.85
N LYS A 672 -3.98 -15.27 49.11
CA LYS A 672 -3.07 -16.15 49.85
C LYS A 672 -2.20 -17.02 48.94
N LEU A 673 -2.13 -16.75 47.63
CA LEU A 673 -1.36 -17.57 46.69
C LEU A 673 0.16 -17.53 46.95
N LEU A 674 0.66 -16.44 47.57
CA LEU A 674 2.07 -16.27 47.91
C LEU A 674 2.39 -16.59 49.38
N ASP A 675 1.37 -16.70 50.23
CA ASP A 675 1.50 -17.20 51.61
C ASP A 675 1.80 -18.71 51.56
#